data_AF-A0A954HCN7-F1
#
_entry.id   AF-A0A954HCN7-F1
#
_cell.length_a   1.000
_cell.length_b   1.000
_cell.length_c   1.000
_cell.angle_alpha   90.00
_cell.angle_beta   90.00
_cell.angle_gamma   90.00
#
_symmetry.space_group_name_H-M   'P 1'
#
loop_
_entity.id
_entity.type
_entity.pdbx_description
1 polymer ?
#
loop_
_entity_poly.entity_id
_entity_poly.type
_entity_poly.pdbx_seq_one_letter_code
_entity_poly.pdbx_strand_id
1 'polypeptide(L)'
;MANKAASTNQAMVVVTGDVLIDRNLFPDDRPAAGYTAPLTSTVEIATAGGAWFLTEIIERMTREVFPVGASQAVKVSGPSSDKFSTQPVATAHTRWRSFPYLKDGKDKSRAHRVEQFLGCQRRDRLDKNEIAGIKQLYEEALQDQATILVIDDLRLGFTDTPSLWPEFLQEIEGILRDESEDKESRLKPIYERLPEHIVFKIGGPPDRSKLWRILLRLPELRQRLTVVIDANHLRARGSELSKGLSWDRTIEEILADFREGQCAGAEADGTDDKTDSKKLSSGLSAFDLGWCQRVCVVYEGGCGAALFSRDWLRMGAKDKQPVEDADCESDTYHPPALQRFLYLPNEVEGIQDQRFDGKMFGAMSLVTASLVLHLLDSENFPVYIALGRGLATLRYNQLHGACLGDKNETMQPHWDGLIHRLAWKNPKDLKSGEGFKLLTEQADRLGFELKVQESRSSVEADPAFAYFTTWPQGEHNPISQLGRGGSKGKPGSSESRSDLLGDFAGPSLEYMYAVAAQVVRNGAKEVLESVPKAEYGAYLTVDRDEIERINAVRSLILTYLDNPADARPLSLAVFGQPGSGKSFAIKHLLKSLPGGNVAPLTFNLSEFPDDSTEALRQLHAALHEVRDKAISGSVPVVFWDEFDSGNLKWLKQFLAPMQDAEFREGSTVHPLGRAIFIFAGGTSHSFQDFTSGIDKLKDQSEKKYIKGPDFVSRLRGHINIKGPNPDVTKCGESNSRDKLDPAHIIRRAVQLRSMLERTYPQLIDKTTKKLAISESVLHGLLRVSEYRHGVRSLESVLTMSQLAGAAYFGISQLPPKEQLEMHVADDFLEGIRQGELTGDIIEPLAEACHESYEILRMIMRLGEPIGDIIAALAEARHEFYRMLRMKMRQTNVKEYVDLDEADKESNRAVARVVAAKLHEVKCKIRRRQTLNDPLIDHEQCVSAKGGLAGVEETLQILEHDRWLREKLMRGFEYVELPGFDPDNAEAMDAWFQKESRFKKVRRNWNIQRYDNLHPKFKELDRVASQQIAQKLHEFGYEIVKLDAPVG
;
A
#
# COMPACT_ATOMS: atom_id res chain seq x y z
N MET A 1 -35.84 -23.14 3.84
CA MET A 1 -36.59 -24.08 2.97
C MET A 1 -35.83 -24.23 1.66
N ALA A 2 -35.28 -25.42 1.43
CA ALA A 2 -34.50 -25.75 0.24
C ALA A 2 -35.41 -26.46 -0.78
N ASN A 3 -35.67 -25.79 -1.90
CA ASN A 3 -36.02 -26.40 -3.19
C ASN A 3 -36.02 -25.29 -4.25
N LYS A 4 -34.89 -25.07 -4.91
CA LYS A 4 -34.86 -24.47 -6.25
C LYS A 4 -34.30 -25.52 -7.18
N ALA A 5 -35.17 -26.00 -8.05
CA ALA A 5 -34.84 -26.86 -9.17
C ALA A 5 -33.62 -26.27 -9.91
N ALA A 6 -32.67 -27.14 -10.26
CA ALA A 6 -31.58 -26.83 -11.15
C ALA A 6 -32.16 -26.50 -12.55
N SER A 7 -32.57 -25.24 -12.73
CA SER A 7 -32.67 -24.66 -14.06
C SER A 7 -31.24 -24.34 -14.51
N THR A 8 -30.88 -24.87 -15.67
CA THR A 8 -29.73 -24.48 -16.47
C THR A 8 -29.87 -23.02 -16.89
N ASN A 9 -29.74 -22.07 -15.95
CA ASN A 9 -29.85 -20.64 -16.26
C ASN A 9 -28.51 -20.14 -16.79
N GLN A 10 -28.46 -19.83 -18.08
CA GLN A 10 -27.35 -19.11 -18.70
C GLN A 10 -27.15 -17.76 -17.98
N ALA A 11 -25.95 -17.47 -17.47
CA ALA A 11 -25.69 -16.19 -16.82
C ALA A 11 -25.62 -15.09 -17.88
N MET A 12 -26.33 -13.99 -17.67
CA MET A 12 -26.42 -12.91 -18.64
C MET A 12 -25.80 -11.61 -18.11
N VAL A 13 -24.80 -11.11 -18.83
CA VAL A 13 -24.18 -9.81 -18.58
C VAL A 13 -24.67 -8.83 -19.63
N VAL A 14 -25.38 -7.79 -19.21
CA VAL A 14 -25.85 -6.71 -20.09
C VAL A 14 -25.05 -5.45 -19.82
N VAL A 15 -24.43 -4.89 -20.84
CA VAL A 15 -23.69 -3.62 -20.78
C VAL A 15 -24.51 -2.53 -21.45
N THR A 16 -24.75 -1.44 -20.72
CA THR A 16 -25.45 -0.24 -21.19
C THR A 16 -24.66 1.02 -20.80
N GLY A 17 -25.00 2.18 -21.35
CA GLY A 17 -24.35 3.43 -20.97
C GLY A 17 -24.05 4.36 -22.15
N ASP A 18 -23.06 5.22 -21.96
CA ASP A 18 -22.58 6.12 -22.99
C ASP A 18 -21.74 5.36 -24.04
N VAL A 19 -22.07 5.60 -25.31
CA VAL A 19 -21.30 5.16 -26.48
C VAL A 19 -20.67 6.36 -27.16
N LEU A 20 -19.44 6.20 -27.65
CA LEU A 20 -18.77 7.25 -28.42
C LEU A 20 -17.86 6.68 -29.51
N ILE A 21 -17.55 7.52 -30.48
CA ILE A 21 -16.53 7.28 -31.50
C ILE A 21 -15.27 8.04 -31.11
N ASP A 22 -14.17 7.31 -30.91
CA ASP A 22 -12.85 7.89 -30.70
C ASP A 22 -12.16 8.10 -32.05
N ARG A 23 -11.93 9.36 -32.43
CA ARG A 23 -11.20 9.79 -33.63
C ARG A 23 -9.75 9.99 -33.26
N ASN A 24 -8.93 9.00 -33.55
CA ASN A 24 -7.52 8.97 -33.18
C ASN A 24 -6.66 9.52 -34.33
N LEU A 25 -6.09 10.70 -34.12
CA LEU A 25 -5.26 11.41 -35.10
C LEU A 25 -3.78 11.07 -34.89
N PHE A 26 -3.13 10.65 -35.97
CA PHE A 26 -1.69 10.38 -36.04
C PHE A 26 -1.05 11.39 -37.00
N PRO A 27 -0.55 12.53 -36.50
CA PRO A 27 -0.03 13.59 -37.35
C PRO A 27 1.31 13.21 -38.01
N ASP A 28 1.51 13.72 -39.22
CA ASP A 28 2.81 13.73 -39.90
C ASP A 28 3.64 14.91 -39.38
N ASP A 29 4.74 14.65 -38.69
CA ASP A 29 5.57 15.68 -38.02
C ASP A 29 6.43 16.50 -39.00
N ARG A 30 6.36 16.23 -40.31
CA ARG A 30 7.07 17.04 -41.32
C ARG A 30 6.45 18.44 -41.43
N PRO A 31 7.23 19.53 -41.35
CA PRO A 31 6.71 20.88 -41.50
C PRO A 31 6.11 21.06 -42.90
N ALA A 32 4.84 21.47 -42.96
CA ALA A 32 4.21 21.81 -44.23
C ALA A 32 4.94 23.01 -44.85
N ALA A 33 5.33 22.91 -46.12
CA ALA A 33 6.02 23.98 -46.85
C ALA A 33 5.11 25.21 -47.12
N GLY A 34 3.83 25.15 -46.74
CA GLY A 34 2.84 26.21 -46.87
C GLY A 34 1.42 25.68 -46.63
N TYR A 35 0.42 26.56 -46.55
CA TYR A 35 -0.99 26.21 -46.27
C TYR A 35 -1.60 25.22 -47.28
N THR A 36 -1.11 25.22 -48.53
CA THR A 36 -1.59 24.37 -49.61
C THR A 36 -0.76 23.10 -49.81
N ALA A 37 0.30 22.91 -49.03
CA ALA A 37 1.14 21.72 -49.15
C ALA A 37 0.38 20.51 -48.59
N PRO A 38 0.17 19.44 -49.38
CA PRO A 38 -0.45 18.23 -48.86
C PRO A 38 0.46 17.61 -47.79
N LEU A 39 -0.06 17.44 -46.57
CA LEU A 39 0.58 16.58 -45.57
C LEU A 39 0.52 15.15 -46.08
N THR A 40 1.67 14.52 -46.24
CA THR A 40 1.80 13.23 -46.92
C THR A 40 1.08 12.07 -46.21
N SER A 41 0.79 12.14 -44.91
CA SER A 41 -0.03 11.12 -44.22
C SER A 41 -0.42 11.47 -42.77
N THR A 42 -1.31 12.44 -42.52
CA THR A 42 -2.04 12.44 -41.23
C THR A 42 -3.13 11.38 -41.33
N VAL A 43 -3.08 10.37 -40.46
CA VAL A 43 -4.05 9.27 -40.46
C VAL A 43 -5.04 9.48 -39.33
N GLU A 44 -6.33 9.35 -39.63
CA GLU A 44 -7.39 9.30 -38.65
C GLU A 44 -7.91 7.87 -38.57
N ILE A 45 -7.92 7.29 -37.37
CA ILE A 45 -8.46 5.95 -37.10
C ILE A 45 -9.62 6.08 -36.12
N ALA A 46 -10.81 5.66 -36.55
CA ALA A 46 -11.99 5.62 -35.70
C ALA A 46 -12.03 4.31 -34.90
N THR A 47 -12.23 4.39 -33.58
CA THR A 47 -12.45 3.24 -32.70
C THR A 47 -13.73 3.41 -31.88
N ALA A 48 -14.37 2.29 -31.54
CA ALA A 48 -15.57 2.29 -30.70
C ALA A 48 -15.18 2.42 -29.22
N GLY A 49 -15.67 3.45 -28.54
CA GLY A 49 -15.37 3.77 -27.14
C GLY A 49 -16.58 3.62 -26.21
N GLY A 50 -16.33 3.77 -24.90
CA GLY A 50 -17.36 3.66 -23.85
C GLY A 50 -17.93 2.26 -23.73
N ALA A 51 -19.26 2.16 -23.67
CA ALA A 51 -19.95 0.89 -23.48
C ALA A 51 -19.57 -0.16 -24.54
N TRP A 52 -19.29 0.22 -25.80
CA TRP A 52 -18.77 -0.70 -26.83
C TRP A 52 -17.48 -1.39 -26.41
N PHE A 53 -16.50 -0.60 -25.96
CA PHE A 53 -15.20 -1.12 -25.56
C PHE A 53 -15.31 -2.00 -24.31
N LEU A 54 -16.15 -1.62 -23.36
CA LEU A 54 -16.39 -2.43 -22.16
C LEU A 54 -17.07 -3.77 -22.49
N THR A 55 -18.05 -3.77 -23.40
CA THR A 55 -18.68 -5.00 -23.91
C THR A 55 -17.65 -5.90 -24.56
N GLU A 56 -16.80 -5.37 -25.44
CA GLU A 56 -15.76 -6.16 -26.12
C GLU A 56 -14.78 -6.81 -25.13
N ILE A 57 -14.34 -6.08 -24.09
CA ILE A 57 -13.46 -6.63 -23.05
C ILE A 57 -14.14 -7.79 -22.33
N ILE A 58 -15.38 -7.59 -21.85
CA ILE A 58 -16.11 -8.61 -21.08
C ILE A 58 -16.40 -9.83 -21.96
N GLU A 59 -16.83 -9.63 -23.21
CA GLU A 59 -17.08 -10.72 -24.15
C GLU A 59 -15.82 -11.55 -24.41
N ARG A 60 -14.70 -10.92 -24.76
CA ARG A 60 -13.41 -11.61 -24.94
C ARG A 60 -13.00 -12.38 -23.69
N MET A 61 -13.12 -11.78 -22.50
CA MET A 61 -12.77 -12.44 -21.24
C MET A 61 -13.64 -13.66 -20.96
N THR A 62 -14.96 -13.54 -21.13
CA THR A 62 -15.90 -14.67 -20.93
C THR A 62 -15.73 -15.78 -21.96
N ARG A 63 -15.34 -15.45 -23.18
CA ARG A 63 -15.15 -16.42 -24.27
C ARG A 63 -13.81 -17.13 -24.23
N GLU A 64 -12.73 -16.41 -23.93
CA GLU A 64 -11.36 -16.88 -24.15
C GLU A 64 -10.69 -17.42 -22.88
N VAL A 65 -11.04 -16.90 -21.70
CA VAL A 65 -10.32 -17.22 -20.45
C VAL A 65 -11.22 -17.65 -19.29
N PHE A 66 -12.54 -17.49 -19.40
CA PHE A 66 -13.50 -17.99 -18.43
C PHE A 66 -13.78 -19.49 -18.67
N PRO A 67 -13.96 -20.31 -17.62
CA PRO A 67 -14.03 -21.76 -17.76
C PRO A 67 -15.30 -22.22 -18.51
N VAL A 68 -15.12 -22.91 -19.64
CA VAL A 68 -16.17 -23.49 -20.51
C VAL A 68 -16.94 -24.67 -19.86
N GLY A 69 -16.70 -24.98 -18.58
CA GLY A 69 -17.31 -26.09 -17.86
C GLY A 69 -17.96 -25.73 -16.52
N ALA A 70 -18.02 -24.45 -16.14
CA ALA A 70 -18.90 -24.02 -15.06
C ALA A 70 -20.35 -24.07 -15.59
N SER A 71 -21.31 -24.52 -14.79
CA SER A 71 -22.69 -24.87 -15.18
C SER A 71 -23.57 -23.74 -15.76
N GLN A 72 -23.00 -22.64 -16.24
CA GLN A 72 -23.68 -21.56 -16.95
C GLN A 72 -22.82 -21.11 -18.14
N ALA A 73 -23.33 -21.27 -19.36
CA ALA A 73 -22.80 -20.47 -20.47
C ALA A 73 -22.99 -18.98 -20.09
N VAL A 74 -21.99 -18.13 -20.30
CA VAL A 74 -22.12 -16.69 -20.08
C VAL A 74 -22.47 -16.05 -21.41
N LYS A 75 -23.61 -15.35 -21.47
CA LYS A 75 -23.97 -14.51 -22.61
C LYS A 75 -23.66 -13.07 -22.25
N VAL A 76 -22.85 -12.41 -23.07
CA VAL A 76 -22.58 -10.98 -22.95
C VAL A 76 -23.38 -10.27 -24.03
N SER A 77 -24.11 -9.23 -23.66
CA SER A 77 -24.85 -8.40 -24.60
C SER A 77 -24.61 -6.93 -24.30
N GLY A 78 -24.60 -6.10 -25.34
CA GLY A 78 -24.31 -4.68 -25.24
C GLY A 78 -24.59 -3.97 -26.56
N PRO A 79 -24.12 -2.72 -26.73
CA PRO A 79 -24.36 -1.99 -27.96
C PRO A 79 -23.62 -2.67 -29.12
N SER A 80 -24.28 -2.84 -30.27
CA SER A 80 -23.68 -3.47 -31.46
C SER A 80 -23.99 -2.70 -32.73
N SER A 81 -23.01 -2.56 -33.62
CA SER A 81 -23.20 -2.03 -34.97
C SER A 81 -22.01 -2.30 -35.89
N ASP A 82 -22.28 -2.92 -37.05
CA ASP A 82 -21.28 -3.09 -38.12
C ASP A 82 -20.82 -1.75 -38.74
N LYS A 83 -21.60 -0.68 -38.54
CA LYS A 83 -21.30 0.67 -39.06
C LYS A 83 -21.20 1.69 -37.91
N PHE A 84 -20.50 1.33 -36.84
CA PHE A 84 -20.37 2.16 -35.64
C PHE A 84 -19.86 3.58 -35.94
N SER A 85 -18.95 3.74 -36.91
CA SER A 85 -18.31 5.02 -37.26
C SER A 85 -19.25 6.08 -37.86
N THR A 86 -20.44 5.67 -38.28
CA THR A 86 -21.48 6.57 -38.83
C THR A 86 -22.65 6.78 -37.87
N GLN A 87 -22.60 6.18 -36.67
CA GLN A 87 -23.69 6.29 -35.71
C GLN A 87 -23.81 7.71 -35.15
N PRO A 88 -25.02 8.17 -34.82
CA PRO A 88 -25.27 9.53 -34.33
C PRO A 88 -24.89 9.68 -32.84
N VAL A 89 -23.69 9.28 -32.47
CA VAL A 89 -23.18 9.26 -31.09
C VAL A 89 -22.12 10.35 -30.87
N ALA A 90 -21.73 10.56 -29.61
CA ALA A 90 -20.67 11.51 -29.27
C ALA A 90 -19.35 11.14 -29.96
N THR A 91 -18.54 12.15 -30.29
CA THR A 91 -17.26 11.94 -30.98
C THR A 91 -16.13 12.61 -30.21
N ALA A 92 -15.17 11.83 -29.73
CA ALA A 92 -13.96 12.32 -29.06
C ALA A 92 -12.81 12.40 -30.05
N HIS A 93 -11.93 13.41 -29.90
CA HIS A 93 -10.77 13.60 -30.75
C HIS A 93 -9.49 13.54 -29.90
N THR A 94 -8.55 12.69 -30.32
CA THR A 94 -7.30 12.48 -29.60
C THR A 94 -6.13 12.52 -30.58
N ARG A 95 -5.03 13.12 -30.16
CA ARG A 95 -3.75 13.09 -30.88
C ARG A 95 -2.88 12.00 -30.27
N TRP A 96 -2.41 11.07 -31.09
CA TRP A 96 -1.57 9.95 -30.69
C TRP A 96 -0.15 10.12 -31.21
N ARG A 97 0.81 9.66 -30.41
CA ARG A 97 2.22 9.64 -30.78
C ARG A 97 2.89 8.38 -30.30
N SER A 98 3.93 7.98 -31.00
CA SER A 98 4.83 6.93 -30.55
C SER A 98 5.75 7.50 -29.48
N PHE A 99 5.79 6.89 -28.30
CA PHE A 99 6.70 7.21 -27.21
C PHE A 99 7.56 6.01 -26.86
N PRO A 100 8.78 6.20 -26.31
CA PRO A 100 9.50 5.11 -25.66
C PRO A 100 8.64 4.43 -24.59
N TYR A 101 8.88 3.14 -24.36
CA TYR A 101 8.22 2.39 -23.30
C TYR A 101 8.44 3.06 -21.94
N LEU A 102 9.66 3.53 -21.65
CA LEU A 102 10.02 4.28 -20.44
C LEU A 102 10.74 5.59 -20.79
N LYS A 103 10.47 6.65 -20.02
CA LYS A 103 11.14 7.97 -20.20
C LYS A 103 12.65 7.95 -19.96
N ASP A 104 13.17 6.95 -19.25
CA ASP A 104 14.59 6.88 -18.92
C ASP A 104 15.51 6.59 -20.12
N GLY A 105 14.91 6.26 -21.28
CA GLY A 105 15.61 6.04 -22.54
C GLY A 105 16.45 4.76 -22.59
N LYS A 106 16.35 3.88 -21.57
CA LYS A 106 17.10 2.61 -21.54
C LYS A 106 16.51 1.58 -22.49
N ASP A 107 15.17 1.54 -22.59
CA ASP A 107 14.45 0.68 -23.54
C ASP A 107 14.22 1.42 -24.87
N LYS A 108 14.56 0.77 -25.98
CA LYS A 108 14.35 1.30 -27.34
C LYS A 108 12.96 0.98 -27.88
N SER A 109 12.19 0.13 -27.20
CA SER A 109 10.83 -0.23 -27.56
C SER A 109 9.90 0.99 -27.48
N ARG A 110 8.88 1.03 -28.34
CA ARG A 110 7.98 2.17 -28.47
C ARG A 110 6.52 1.74 -28.48
N ALA A 111 5.68 2.53 -27.83
CA ALA A 111 4.23 2.33 -27.74
C ALA A 111 3.52 3.57 -28.28
N HIS A 112 2.39 3.39 -28.95
CA HIS A 112 1.51 4.53 -29.26
C HIS A 112 0.66 4.84 -28.03
N ARG A 113 0.70 6.09 -27.59
CA ARG A 113 -0.14 6.62 -26.50
C ARG A 113 -0.72 7.96 -26.89
N VAL A 114 -1.76 8.38 -26.18
CA VAL A 114 -2.41 9.68 -26.37
C VAL A 114 -1.44 10.76 -25.91
N GLU A 115 -0.98 11.58 -26.85
CA GLU A 115 -0.21 12.78 -26.55
C GLU A 115 -1.13 13.88 -26.01
N GLN A 116 -2.30 14.05 -26.62
CA GLN A 116 -3.21 15.13 -26.26
C GLN A 116 -4.68 14.75 -26.51
N PHE A 117 -5.55 15.08 -25.56
CA PHE A 117 -6.99 15.08 -25.77
C PHE A 117 -7.42 16.43 -26.36
N LEU A 118 -8.10 16.41 -27.51
CA LEU A 118 -8.49 17.61 -28.26
C LEU A 118 -9.94 18.03 -28.01
N GLY A 119 -10.68 17.26 -27.22
CA GLY A 119 -12.06 17.51 -26.85
C GLY A 119 -13.02 16.43 -27.30
N CYS A 120 -14.24 16.48 -26.77
CA CYS A 120 -15.35 15.64 -27.17
C CYS A 120 -16.48 16.53 -27.65
N GLN A 121 -16.98 16.26 -28.86
CA GLN A 121 -18.17 16.89 -29.37
C GLN A 121 -19.38 16.24 -28.70
N ARG A 122 -19.78 16.81 -27.57
CA ARG A 122 -21.03 16.47 -26.88
C ARG A 122 -22.19 17.17 -27.58
N ARG A 123 -23.32 16.48 -27.73
CA ARG A 123 -24.57 17.09 -28.21
C ARG A 123 -25.44 17.33 -26.97
N ASP A 124 -25.59 18.59 -26.57
CA ASP A 124 -26.20 18.98 -25.28
C ASP A 124 -27.65 18.46 -25.10
N ARG A 125 -28.35 18.16 -26.20
CA ARG A 125 -29.68 17.55 -26.17
C ARG A 125 -29.85 16.63 -27.38
N LEU A 126 -29.99 15.33 -27.13
CA LEU A 126 -30.27 14.36 -28.19
C LEU A 126 -31.67 14.63 -28.77
N ASP A 127 -31.77 14.68 -30.10
CA ASP A 127 -33.04 14.73 -30.80
C ASP A 127 -33.73 13.35 -30.85
N LYS A 128 -34.98 13.30 -31.33
CA LYS A 128 -35.76 12.06 -31.35
C LYS A 128 -35.15 10.97 -32.26
N ASN A 129 -34.54 11.37 -33.37
CA ASN A 129 -33.95 10.44 -34.32
C ASN A 129 -32.62 9.88 -33.77
N GLU A 130 -31.85 10.71 -33.10
CA GLU A 130 -30.62 10.30 -32.40
C GLU A 130 -30.93 9.32 -31.28
N ILE A 131 -31.94 9.61 -30.45
CA ILE A 131 -32.41 8.70 -29.40
C ILE A 131 -32.86 7.37 -30.02
N ALA A 132 -33.60 7.39 -31.12
CA ALA A 132 -34.03 6.18 -31.82
C ALA A 132 -32.84 5.37 -32.37
N GLY A 133 -31.85 6.06 -32.96
CA GLY A 133 -30.63 5.43 -33.46
C GLY A 133 -29.81 4.78 -32.35
N ILE A 134 -29.65 5.46 -31.21
CA ILE A 134 -28.95 4.90 -30.03
C ILE A 134 -29.73 3.71 -29.46
N LYS A 135 -31.06 3.80 -29.35
CA LYS A 135 -31.90 2.67 -28.92
C LYS A 135 -31.70 1.42 -29.78
N GLN A 136 -31.59 1.61 -31.09
CA GLN A 136 -31.38 0.51 -32.03
C GLN A 136 -30.07 -0.24 -31.76
N LEU A 137 -29.02 0.43 -31.28
CA LEU A 137 -27.76 -0.21 -30.89
C LEU A 137 -27.94 -1.24 -29.76
N TYR A 138 -28.96 -1.04 -28.92
CA TYR A 138 -29.26 -1.86 -27.74
C TYR A 138 -30.46 -2.80 -27.95
N GLU A 139 -31.02 -2.85 -29.16
CA GLU A 139 -32.29 -3.53 -29.42
C GLU A 139 -32.25 -5.00 -29.01
N GLU A 140 -31.14 -5.71 -29.24
CA GLU A 140 -30.94 -7.10 -28.80
C GLU A 140 -30.48 -7.22 -27.33
N ALA A 141 -29.83 -6.18 -26.80
CA ALA A 141 -29.19 -6.23 -25.48
C ALA A 141 -30.14 -6.03 -24.31
N LEU A 142 -31.27 -5.36 -24.53
CA LEU A 142 -32.24 -5.03 -23.50
C LEU A 142 -33.47 -5.97 -23.49
N GLN A 143 -33.49 -7.03 -24.31
CA GLN A 143 -34.62 -7.96 -24.46
C GLN A 143 -34.70 -9.04 -23.39
N ASP A 144 -33.57 -9.38 -22.75
CA ASP A 144 -33.46 -10.50 -21.81
C ASP A 144 -33.24 -10.00 -20.37
N GLN A 145 -33.65 -10.79 -19.37
CA GLN A 145 -33.43 -10.46 -17.95
C GLN A 145 -31.95 -10.61 -17.57
N ALA A 146 -31.27 -9.48 -17.35
CA ALA A 146 -29.85 -9.46 -16.98
C ALA A 146 -29.61 -10.09 -15.60
N THR A 147 -28.62 -10.97 -15.48
CA THR A 147 -28.07 -11.39 -14.18
C THR A 147 -27.20 -10.28 -13.60
N ILE A 148 -26.33 -9.71 -14.44
CA ILE A 148 -25.46 -8.59 -14.10
C ILE A 148 -25.71 -7.45 -15.09
N LEU A 149 -26.11 -6.28 -14.59
CA LEU A 149 -26.21 -5.06 -15.37
C LEU A 149 -24.96 -4.21 -15.17
N VAL A 150 -24.27 -3.87 -16.24
CA VAL A 150 -23.09 -3.00 -16.23
C VAL A 150 -23.46 -1.67 -16.89
N ILE A 151 -23.29 -0.56 -16.18
CA ILE A 151 -23.57 0.79 -16.68
C ILE A 151 -22.24 1.55 -16.81
N ASP A 152 -21.91 1.94 -18.04
CA ASP A 152 -20.74 2.74 -18.39
C ASP A 152 -21.14 4.22 -18.55
N ASP A 153 -20.94 5.04 -17.52
CA ASP A 153 -21.23 6.47 -17.57
C ASP A 153 -19.97 7.27 -17.85
N LEU A 154 -19.88 7.90 -19.01
CA LEU A 154 -18.79 8.78 -19.42
C LEU A 154 -19.18 10.25 -19.33
N ARG A 155 -20.33 10.57 -18.70
CA ARG A 155 -20.91 11.91 -18.64
C ARG A 155 -21.27 12.46 -20.01
N LEU A 156 -21.74 11.61 -20.93
CA LEU A 156 -22.16 12.05 -22.27
C LEU A 156 -23.68 12.23 -22.40
N GLY A 157 -24.44 11.96 -21.33
CA GLY A 157 -25.87 12.29 -21.22
C GLY A 157 -26.79 11.09 -21.03
N PHE A 158 -26.27 9.87 -21.05
CA PHE A 158 -27.04 8.66 -20.78
C PHE A 158 -27.81 8.74 -19.44
N THR A 159 -27.14 9.13 -18.36
CA THR A 159 -27.69 9.18 -16.99
C THR A 159 -28.82 10.19 -16.77
N ASP A 160 -29.06 11.11 -17.72
CA ASP A 160 -30.14 12.12 -17.67
C ASP A 160 -31.24 11.91 -18.72
N THR A 161 -31.13 10.84 -19.52
CA THR A 161 -32.03 10.53 -20.63
C THR A 161 -32.80 9.22 -20.37
N PRO A 162 -33.92 9.24 -19.61
CA PRO A 162 -34.67 8.05 -19.22
C PRO A 162 -35.01 7.10 -20.36
N SER A 163 -35.34 7.63 -21.54
CA SER A 163 -35.69 6.81 -22.70
C SER A 163 -34.60 5.85 -23.16
N LEU A 164 -33.32 6.08 -22.80
CA LEU A 164 -32.20 5.22 -23.17
C LEU A 164 -31.91 4.14 -22.12
N TRP A 165 -32.54 4.18 -20.94
CA TRP A 165 -32.26 3.24 -19.87
C TRP A 165 -32.93 1.87 -20.14
N PRO A 166 -32.47 0.81 -19.47
CA PRO A 166 -33.22 -0.45 -19.39
C PRO A 166 -34.69 -0.22 -18.99
N GLU A 167 -35.61 -1.01 -19.55
CA GLU A 167 -37.05 -0.82 -19.41
C GLU A 167 -37.53 -0.74 -17.96
N PHE A 168 -36.97 -1.58 -17.08
CA PHE A 168 -37.31 -1.55 -15.66
C PHE A 168 -36.93 -0.24 -14.96
N LEU A 169 -35.86 0.43 -15.38
CA LEU A 169 -35.49 1.75 -14.85
C LEU A 169 -36.40 2.85 -15.38
N GLN A 170 -36.92 2.71 -16.61
CA GLN A 170 -37.92 3.63 -17.17
C GLN A 170 -39.25 3.53 -16.40
N GLU A 171 -39.69 2.31 -16.12
CA GLU A 171 -40.90 2.06 -15.33
C GLU A 171 -40.78 2.62 -13.91
N ILE A 172 -39.64 2.37 -13.24
CA ILE A 172 -39.35 2.95 -11.92
C ILE A 172 -39.39 4.47 -11.98
N GLU A 173 -38.78 5.08 -12.99
CA GLU A 173 -38.77 6.54 -13.14
C GLU A 173 -40.18 7.10 -13.33
N GLY A 174 -41.00 6.44 -14.14
CA GLY A 174 -42.40 6.80 -14.34
C GLY A 174 -43.22 6.73 -13.05
N ILE A 175 -43.05 5.67 -12.26
CA ILE A 175 -43.74 5.50 -10.96
C ILE A 175 -43.26 6.56 -9.95
N LEU A 176 -41.97 6.85 -9.89
CA LEU A 176 -41.42 7.84 -8.95
C LEU A 176 -41.83 9.28 -9.27
N ARG A 177 -42.13 9.58 -10.54
CA ARG A 177 -42.67 10.87 -11.01
C ARG A 177 -44.16 11.05 -10.74
N ASP A 178 -44.91 9.96 -10.65
CA ASP A 178 -46.32 10.00 -10.28
C ASP A 178 -46.49 10.61 -8.88
N GLU A 179 -47.58 11.31 -8.60
CA GLU A 179 -47.85 11.88 -7.27
C GLU A 179 -48.78 10.98 -6.44
N SER A 180 -49.24 9.86 -6.99
CA SER A 180 -50.08 8.87 -6.28
C SER A 180 -49.40 8.27 -5.04
N GLU A 181 -50.22 7.90 -4.04
CA GLU A 181 -49.73 7.26 -2.80
C GLU A 181 -49.42 5.75 -2.98
N ASP A 182 -49.82 5.13 -4.09
CA ASP A 182 -49.75 3.67 -4.32
C ASP A 182 -48.40 3.17 -4.89
N LYS A 183 -47.35 3.99 -4.86
CA LYS A 183 -46.05 3.73 -5.50
C LYS A 183 -45.44 2.38 -5.13
N GLU A 184 -45.49 2.02 -3.85
CA GLU A 184 -44.85 0.81 -3.35
C GLU A 184 -45.48 -0.46 -3.94
N SER A 185 -46.81 -0.50 -4.08
CA SER A 185 -47.50 -1.63 -4.70
C SER A 185 -47.17 -1.79 -6.18
N ARG A 186 -46.84 -0.68 -6.86
CA ARG A 186 -46.42 -0.67 -8.27
C ARG A 186 -44.94 -1.00 -8.46
N LEU A 187 -44.10 -0.72 -7.47
CA LEU A 187 -42.67 -1.05 -7.49
C LEU A 187 -42.41 -2.52 -7.17
N LYS A 188 -43.22 -3.14 -6.31
CA LYS A 188 -43.04 -4.53 -5.86
C LYS A 188 -42.88 -5.57 -7.00
N PRO A 189 -43.70 -5.57 -8.07
CA PRO A 189 -43.52 -6.49 -9.19
C PRO A 189 -42.20 -6.25 -9.96
N ILE A 190 -41.67 -5.02 -9.92
CA ILE A 190 -40.40 -4.68 -10.58
C ILE A 190 -39.21 -5.25 -9.79
N TYR A 191 -39.30 -5.26 -8.46
CA TYR A 191 -38.23 -5.78 -7.60
C TYR A 191 -37.92 -7.26 -7.85
N GLU A 192 -38.92 -8.05 -8.22
CA GLU A 192 -38.78 -9.49 -8.52
C GLU A 192 -37.99 -9.77 -9.82
N ARG A 193 -37.90 -8.78 -10.71
CA ARG A 193 -37.19 -8.89 -12.00
C ARG A 193 -35.90 -8.08 -12.08
N LEU A 194 -35.44 -7.50 -10.96
CA LEU A 194 -34.17 -6.78 -10.92
C LEU A 194 -32.98 -7.72 -11.18
N PRO A 195 -31.89 -7.20 -11.79
CA PRO A 195 -30.65 -7.96 -11.88
C PRO A 195 -30.10 -8.29 -10.49
N GLU A 196 -29.34 -9.37 -10.36
CA GLU A 196 -28.69 -9.75 -9.09
C GLU A 196 -27.62 -8.75 -8.70
N HIS A 197 -26.89 -8.21 -9.70
CA HIS A 197 -25.84 -7.22 -9.50
C HIS A 197 -25.94 -6.07 -10.50
N ILE A 198 -25.68 -4.84 -10.02
CA ILE A 198 -25.56 -3.64 -10.83
C ILE A 198 -24.15 -3.09 -10.65
N VAL A 199 -23.36 -2.99 -11.72
CA VAL A 199 -22.02 -2.38 -11.71
C VAL A 199 -22.08 -1.04 -12.41
N PHE A 200 -21.78 0.05 -11.70
CA PHE A 200 -21.85 1.41 -12.20
C PHE A 200 -20.45 2.03 -12.29
N LYS A 201 -19.91 2.15 -13.51
CA LYS A 201 -18.60 2.75 -13.78
C LYS A 201 -18.79 4.26 -13.98
N ILE A 202 -18.16 5.08 -13.15
CA ILE A 202 -18.31 6.53 -13.18
C ILE A 202 -17.09 7.21 -13.84
N GLY A 203 -17.32 7.82 -14.99
CA GLY A 203 -16.36 8.57 -15.80
C GLY A 203 -16.23 10.05 -15.46
N GLY A 204 -16.77 10.50 -14.32
CA GLY A 204 -16.61 11.87 -13.81
C GLY A 204 -16.93 11.99 -12.32
N PRO A 205 -16.82 13.20 -11.72
CA PRO A 205 -17.24 13.44 -10.33
C PRO A 205 -18.69 13.02 -10.13
N PRO A 206 -19.07 12.27 -9.08
CA PRO A 206 -20.45 11.90 -8.80
C PRO A 206 -21.35 13.13 -8.86
N ASP A 207 -22.28 13.14 -9.81
CA ASP A 207 -23.30 14.17 -10.00
C ASP A 207 -24.65 13.60 -9.59
N ARG A 208 -25.58 14.47 -9.22
CA ARG A 208 -26.94 14.07 -8.85
C ARG A 208 -27.81 13.88 -10.10
N SER A 209 -27.29 13.22 -11.14
CA SER A 209 -28.03 12.86 -12.35
C SER A 209 -29.29 12.06 -12.02
N LYS A 210 -30.27 12.05 -12.94
CA LYS A 210 -31.56 11.40 -12.68
C LYS A 210 -31.40 9.91 -12.37
N LEU A 211 -30.58 9.20 -13.15
CA LEU A 211 -30.33 7.77 -12.92
C LEU A 211 -29.65 7.54 -11.57
N TRP A 212 -28.62 8.33 -11.23
CA TRP A 212 -27.92 8.23 -9.95
C TRP A 212 -28.87 8.39 -8.75
N ARG A 213 -29.78 9.37 -8.82
CA ARG A 213 -30.79 9.60 -7.77
C ARG A 213 -31.73 8.41 -7.61
N ILE A 214 -32.13 7.75 -8.69
CA ILE A 214 -33.00 6.56 -8.63
C ILE A 214 -32.25 5.38 -8.01
N LEU A 215 -31.01 5.12 -8.46
CA LEU A 215 -30.18 4.02 -7.96
C LEU A 215 -29.92 4.12 -6.45
N LEU A 216 -29.74 5.32 -5.91
CA LEU A 216 -29.51 5.53 -4.47
C LEU A 216 -30.80 5.64 -3.64
N ARG A 217 -31.90 6.11 -4.22
CA ARG A 217 -33.17 6.33 -3.50
C ARG A 217 -33.84 5.03 -3.07
N LEU A 218 -33.75 3.98 -3.89
CA LEU A 218 -34.43 2.71 -3.63
C LEU A 218 -33.49 1.70 -2.94
N PRO A 219 -33.85 1.17 -1.75
CA PRO A 219 -33.07 0.15 -1.04
C PRO A 219 -32.70 -1.06 -1.90
N GLU A 220 -33.63 -1.54 -2.72
CA GLU A 220 -33.48 -2.71 -3.57
C GLU A 220 -32.40 -2.49 -4.65
N LEU A 221 -32.24 -1.27 -5.16
CA LEU A 221 -31.20 -0.96 -6.13
C LEU A 221 -29.85 -0.75 -5.46
N ARG A 222 -29.80 0.07 -4.40
CA ARG A 222 -28.53 0.43 -3.74
C ARG A 222 -27.84 -0.78 -3.08
N GLN A 223 -28.60 -1.76 -2.58
CA GLN A 223 -28.08 -3.03 -2.04
C GLN A 223 -27.48 -3.97 -3.10
N ARG A 224 -27.68 -3.68 -4.39
CA ARG A 224 -27.11 -4.44 -5.51
C ARG A 224 -26.02 -3.66 -6.26
N LEU A 225 -25.77 -2.42 -5.84
CA LEU A 225 -24.94 -1.45 -6.57
C LEU A 225 -23.46 -1.54 -6.18
N THR A 226 -22.63 -1.96 -7.13
CA THR A 226 -21.17 -1.85 -7.08
C THR A 226 -20.72 -0.65 -7.92
N VAL A 227 -20.14 0.37 -7.29
CA VAL A 227 -19.61 1.55 -7.98
C VAL A 227 -18.12 1.37 -8.25
N VAL A 228 -17.67 1.72 -9.46
CA VAL A 228 -16.24 1.79 -9.81
C VAL A 228 -15.90 3.23 -10.19
N ILE A 229 -15.00 3.86 -9.44
CA ILE A 229 -14.69 5.30 -9.55
C ILE A 229 -13.18 5.56 -9.44
N ASP A 230 -12.69 6.54 -10.20
CA ASP A 230 -11.31 7.02 -10.10
C ASP A 230 -11.18 8.02 -8.94
N ALA A 231 -10.11 7.93 -8.15
CA ALA A 231 -9.86 8.82 -7.01
C ALA A 231 -9.83 10.32 -7.43
N ASN A 232 -9.42 10.64 -8.65
CA ASN A 232 -9.44 12.02 -9.15
C ASN A 232 -10.86 12.56 -9.33
N HIS A 233 -11.86 11.71 -9.58
CA HIS A 233 -13.27 12.14 -9.62
C HIS A 233 -13.79 12.52 -8.23
N LEU A 234 -13.32 11.85 -7.18
CA LEU A 234 -13.61 12.24 -5.79
C LEU A 234 -12.93 13.57 -5.44
N ARG A 235 -11.66 13.74 -5.80
CA ARG A 235 -10.94 15.02 -5.62
C ARG A 235 -11.62 16.17 -6.34
N ALA A 236 -12.02 15.97 -7.59
CA ALA A 236 -12.71 16.97 -8.38
C ALA A 236 -14.10 17.34 -7.81
N ARG A 237 -14.72 16.44 -7.02
CA ARG A 237 -15.93 16.72 -6.24
C ARG A 237 -15.65 17.50 -4.94
N GLY A 238 -14.39 17.59 -4.51
CA GLY A 238 -13.97 18.29 -3.29
C GLY A 238 -13.59 17.39 -2.12
N SER A 239 -13.44 16.07 -2.31
CA SER A 239 -12.93 15.19 -1.25
C SER A 239 -11.48 15.55 -0.89
N GLU A 240 -11.15 15.59 0.40
CA GLU A 240 -9.82 15.92 0.94
C GLU A 240 -8.83 14.77 0.78
N LEU A 241 -8.67 14.26 -0.45
CA LEU A 241 -7.74 13.18 -0.79
C LEU A 241 -6.44 13.76 -1.34
N SER A 242 -5.36 13.63 -0.60
CA SER A 242 -4.01 13.95 -1.05
C SER A 242 -3.57 13.04 -2.21
N LYS A 243 -2.62 13.51 -3.03
CA LYS A 243 -2.05 12.73 -4.15
C LYS A 243 -0.56 12.48 -3.89
N GLY A 244 -0.16 11.22 -3.91
CA GLY A 244 1.26 10.82 -3.91
C GLY A 244 2.02 11.06 -2.60
N LEU A 245 1.36 11.04 -1.44
CA LEU A 245 2.01 11.10 -0.13
C LEU A 245 2.43 9.70 0.34
N SER A 246 1.79 9.15 1.38
CA SER A 246 1.96 7.77 1.86
C SER A 246 0.66 6.99 1.70
N TRP A 247 0.74 5.67 1.57
CA TRP A 247 -0.46 4.83 1.56
C TRP A 247 -1.24 4.92 2.89
N ASP A 248 -0.54 5.05 4.02
CA ASP A 248 -1.15 5.30 5.33
C ASP A 248 -2.05 6.54 5.33
N ARG A 249 -1.55 7.67 4.80
CA ARG A 249 -2.32 8.91 4.69
C ARG A 249 -3.51 8.72 3.74
N THR A 250 -3.30 8.08 2.59
CA THR A 250 -4.38 7.81 1.64
C THR A 250 -5.50 6.96 2.26
N ILE A 251 -5.15 5.94 3.04
CA ILE A 251 -6.12 5.10 3.76
C ILE A 251 -6.90 5.93 4.79
N GLU A 252 -6.22 6.78 5.56
CA GLU A 252 -6.87 7.65 6.54
C GLU A 252 -7.86 8.62 5.89
N GLU A 253 -7.44 9.28 4.81
CA GLU A 253 -8.25 10.27 4.11
C GLU A 253 -9.47 9.62 3.44
N ILE A 254 -9.31 8.46 2.79
CA ILE A 254 -10.45 7.77 2.17
C ILE A 254 -11.39 7.15 3.22
N LEU A 255 -10.87 6.68 4.36
CA LEU A 255 -11.71 6.27 5.48
C LEU A 255 -12.49 7.46 6.05
N ALA A 256 -11.85 8.62 6.19
CA ALA A 256 -12.52 9.85 6.64
C ALA A 256 -13.62 10.30 5.67
N ASP A 257 -13.38 10.18 4.36
CA ASP A 257 -14.36 10.53 3.32
C ASP A 257 -15.62 9.64 3.34
N PHE A 258 -15.53 8.42 3.88
CA PHE A 258 -16.64 7.45 4.01
C PHE A 258 -17.24 7.31 5.43
N ARG A 259 -16.74 8.05 6.44
CA ARG A 259 -17.25 8.01 7.83
C ARG A 259 -18.57 8.78 8.02
N GLU A 260 -19.36 8.38 9.03
CA GLU A 260 -20.75 8.81 9.27
C GLU A 260 -21.01 10.33 9.11
N GLY A 261 -22.02 10.63 8.29
CA GLY A 261 -22.77 11.87 8.35
C GLY A 261 -24.02 11.67 9.18
N GLN A 262 -24.00 12.04 10.46
CA GLN A 262 -25.26 12.27 11.17
C GLN A 262 -25.83 13.62 10.74
N CYS A 263 -27.03 13.55 10.19
CA CYS A 263 -28.01 14.59 9.92
C CYS A 263 -27.61 16.01 10.35
N ALA A 264 -27.43 16.87 9.35
CA ALA A 264 -27.90 18.24 9.46
C ALA A 264 -29.43 18.17 9.67
N GLY A 265 -29.86 18.04 10.93
CA GLY A 265 -31.18 18.46 11.36
C GLY A 265 -31.25 19.95 11.19
N ALA A 266 -31.88 20.40 10.12
CA ALA A 266 -32.39 21.73 10.01
C ALA A 266 -33.52 21.89 11.04
N GLU A 267 -33.20 22.41 12.23
CA GLU A 267 -34.11 23.30 12.95
C GLU A 267 -33.29 24.48 13.46
N ALA A 268 -33.48 25.63 12.80
CA ALA A 268 -33.20 26.92 13.36
C ALA A 268 -34.28 27.22 14.40
N ASP A 269 -33.93 27.40 15.68
CA ASP A 269 -34.28 28.64 16.37
C ASP A 269 -33.49 28.84 17.67
N GLY A 270 -33.05 30.09 17.88
CA GLY A 270 -32.72 30.74 19.14
C GLY A 270 -31.78 30.06 20.15
N THR A 271 -30.50 30.44 20.16
CA THR A 271 -29.92 31.33 21.20
C THR A 271 -28.40 31.49 21.02
N ASP A 272 -27.95 32.73 21.11
CA ASP A 272 -26.55 33.15 21.02
C ASP A 272 -25.71 32.60 22.17
N ASP A 273 -24.51 32.08 21.86
CA ASP A 273 -23.20 32.61 22.29
C ASP A 273 -22.10 31.52 22.44
N LYS A 274 -20.91 31.85 21.92
CA LYS A 274 -19.54 31.29 22.12
C LYS A 274 -19.10 30.00 21.40
N THR A 275 -18.53 30.23 20.22
CA THR A 275 -17.15 29.86 19.79
C THR A 275 -16.42 28.74 20.55
N ASP A 276 -16.57 27.52 20.04
CA ASP A 276 -15.46 26.62 19.74
C ASP A 276 -15.84 25.83 18.48
N SER A 277 -15.09 26.05 17.41
CA SER A 277 -15.32 25.47 16.10
C SER A 277 -15.18 23.94 16.13
N LYS A 278 -16.28 23.24 16.44
CA LYS A 278 -16.49 21.84 16.06
C LYS A 278 -16.39 21.74 14.53
N LYS A 279 -15.23 21.36 14.02
CA LYS A 279 -15.06 20.94 12.62
C LYS A 279 -15.95 19.73 12.39
N LEU A 280 -17.11 19.96 11.76
CA LEU A 280 -17.97 18.91 11.25
C LEU A 280 -17.31 18.36 9.98
N SER A 281 -16.42 17.37 10.10
CA SER A 281 -15.91 16.63 8.94
C SER A 281 -16.74 15.35 8.78
N SER A 282 -17.94 15.47 8.22
CA SER A 282 -18.64 14.34 7.62
C SER A 282 -18.18 14.24 6.16
N GLY A 283 -17.57 13.11 5.79
CA GLY A 283 -16.99 12.94 4.46
C GLY A 283 -18.05 13.03 3.35
N LEU A 284 -17.68 13.59 2.20
CA LEU A 284 -18.63 13.81 1.10
C LEU A 284 -19.24 12.50 0.60
N SER A 285 -18.46 11.42 0.60
CA SER A 285 -18.92 10.11 0.17
C SER A 285 -19.93 9.47 1.12
N ALA A 286 -19.92 9.81 2.41
CA ALA A 286 -20.88 9.26 3.38
C ALA A 286 -22.35 9.54 3.03
N PHE A 287 -22.61 10.61 2.26
CA PHE A 287 -23.95 11.03 1.87
C PHE A 287 -24.45 10.46 0.55
N ASP A 288 -23.60 9.79 -0.23
CA ASP A 288 -24.02 9.19 -1.50
C ASP A 288 -23.37 7.82 -1.75
N LEU A 289 -22.07 7.74 -1.98
CA LEU A 289 -21.33 6.50 -2.20
C LEU A 289 -21.37 5.58 -0.98
N GLY A 290 -21.51 6.16 0.21
CA GLY A 290 -21.77 5.47 1.46
C GLY A 290 -23.10 4.73 1.48
N TRP A 291 -24.01 4.96 0.52
CA TRP A 291 -25.26 4.23 0.40
C TRP A 291 -25.19 2.99 -0.49
N CYS A 292 -24.09 2.82 -1.24
CA CYS A 292 -23.92 1.71 -2.15
C CYS A 292 -23.59 0.41 -1.39
N GLN A 293 -23.87 -0.72 -2.04
CA GLN A 293 -23.46 -2.04 -1.56
C GLN A 293 -21.94 -2.17 -1.53
N ARG A 294 -21.28 -1.71 -2.60
CA ARG A 294 -19.84 -1.77 -2.77
C ARG A 294 -19.33 -0.56 -3.53
N VAL A 295 -18.19 -0.03 -3.14
CA VAL A 295 -17.51 1.06 -3.85
C VAL A 295 -16.03 0.71 -4.03
N CYS A 296 -15.59 0.64 -5.28
CA CYS A 296 -14.21 0.44 -5.67
C CYS A 296 -13.63 1.77 -6.14
N VAL A 297 -12.74 2.35 -5.32
CA VAL A 297 -11.98 3.56 -5.63
C VAL A 297 -10.63 3.15 -6.19
N VAL A 298 -10.36 3.46 -7.45
CA VAL A 298 -9.10 3.14 -8.15
C VAL A 298 -8.19 4.36 -8.12
N TYR A 299 -6.93 4.16 -7.74
CA TYR A 299 -5.92 5.22 -7.73
C TYR A 299 -5.12 5.23 -9.04
N GLU A 300 -4.59 6.40 -9.38
CA GLU A 300 -3.95 6.67 -10.67
C GLU A 300 -2.77 5.71 -10.97
N GLY A 301 -2.59 5.40 -12.25
CA GLY A 301 -1.52 4.50 -12.70
C GLY A 301 -1.70 3.04 -12.27
N GLY A 302 -2.83 2.66 -11.65
CA GLY A 302 -3.11 1.30 -11.20
C GLY A 302 -2.22 0.87 -10.03
N CYS A 303 -1.70 1.79 -9.24
CA CYS A 303 -0.80 1.49 -8.12
C CYS A 303 -1.51 1.07 -6.83
N GLY A 304 -2.82 1.29 -6.74
CA GLY A 304 -3.64 0.85 -5.62
C GLY A 304 -5.14 1.01 -5.88
N ALA A 305 -5.95 0.41 -5.00
CA ALA A 305 -7.40 0.57 -4.98
C ALA A 305 -7.98 0.32 -3.57
N ALA A 306 -8.99 1.10 -3.20
CA ALA A 306 -9.77 0.91 -1.97
C ALA A 306 -11.12 0.28 -2.32
N LEU A 307 -11.47 -0.79 -1.63
CA LEU A 307 -12.77 -1.45 -1.77
C LEU A 307 -13.55 -1.31 -0.48
N PHE A 308 -14.68 -0.63 -0.54
CA PHE A 308 -15.66 -0.52 0.54
C PHE A 308 -16.82 -1.46 0.25
N SER A 309 -17.32 -2.18 1.26
CA SER A 309 -18.40 -3.14 1.10
C SER A 309 -19.25 -3.27 2.36
N ARG A 310 -20.54 -3.53 2.19
CA ARG A 310 -21.47 -3.90 3.27
C ARG A 310 -21.41 -5.39 3.62
N ASP A 311 -20.89 -6.22 2.71
CA ASP A 311 -20.82 -7.69 2.85
C ASP A 311 -19.62 -8.20 3.65
N TRP A 312 -18.73 -7.32 4.13
CA TRP A 312 -17.55 -7.79 4.86
C TRP A 312 -17.95 -8.43 6.19
N LEU A 313 -17.42 -9.63 6.44
CA LEU A 313 -17.88 -10.56 7.48
C LEU A 313 -18.17 -9.89 8.83
N ARG A 314 -19.44 -9.98 9.23
CA ARG A 314 -19.82 -10.39 10.58
C ARG A 314 -19.11 -11.71 10.90
N MET A 315 -17.84 -11.63 11.28
CA MET A 315 -17.02 -12.77 11.68
C MET A 315 -17.67 -13.44 12.90
N GLY A 316 -18.35 -14.57 12.71
CA GLY A 316 -18.72 -15.48 13.79
C GLY A 316 -19.99 -15.15 14.59
N ALA A 317 -20.88 -14.27 14.13
CA ALA A 317 -22.20 -14.20 14.75
C ALA A 317 -23.01 -15.44 14.32
N LYS A 318 -23.36 -16.30 15.29
CA LYS A 318 -24.42 -17.30 15.14
C LYS A 318 -25.77 -16.65 14.77
N ASP A 319 -25.86 -15.33 14.83
CA ASP A 319 -26.99 -14.54 14.36
C ASP A 319 -26.91 -14.29 12.84
N LYS A 320 -27.12 -15.38 12.09
CA LYS A 320 -27.75 -15.33 10.75
C LYS A 320 -29.27 -15.06 10.90
N GLN A 321 -29.69 -14.26 11.89
CA GLN A 321 -31.06 -13.74 11.87
C GLN A 321 -31.02 -12.45 11.04
N PRO A 322 -31.81 -12.36 9.95
CA PRO A 322 -32.19 -11.05 9.45
C PRO A 322 -32.73 -10.27 10.66
N VAL A 323 -32.37 -9.00 10.79
CA VAL A 323 -33.06 -8.12 11.73
C VAL A 323 -34.48 -8.01 11.18
N GLU A 324 -35.37 -8.93 11.59
CA GLU A 324 -36.79 -8.93 11.21
C GLU A 324 -37.57 -7.84 11.96
N ASP A 325 -36.97 -7.23 13.00
CA ASP A 325 -37.57 -6.21 13.85
C ASP A 325 -36.76 -4.90 13.85
N ALA A 326 -36.38 -4.39 12.68
CA ALA A 326 -36.06 -2.97 12.56
C ALA A 326 -37.38 -2.25 12.32
N ASP A 327 -38.00 -1.78 13.39
CA ASP A 327 -39.08 -0.80 13.31
C ASP A 327 -38.67 0.30 12.33
N CYS A 328 -39.51 0.52 11.31
CA CYS A 328 -39.29 1.37 10.15
C CYS A 328 -39.14 2.88 10.46
N GLU A 329 -38.92 3.25 11.72
CA GLU A 329 -38.76 4.63 12.19
C GLU A 329 -37.36 4.95 12.76
N SER A 330 -36.47 3.97 12.98
CA SER A 330 -35.07 4.22 13.37
C SER A 330 -34.08 3.49 12.46
N ASP A 331 -33.93 4.00 11.25
CA ASP A 331 -33.02 3.51 10.21
C ASP A 331 -31.56 3.84 10.61
N THR A 332 -30.95 3.08 11.53
CA THR A 332 -29.52 3.20 11.86
C THR A 332 -28.69 2.65 10.70
N TYR A 333 -28.57 3.46 9.65
CA TYR A 333 -27.88 3.14 8.42
C TYR A 333 -26.36 3.31 8.59
N HIS A 334 -25.61 2.21 8.68
CA HIS A 334 -24.14 2.28 8.74
C HIS A 334 -23.52 2.37 7.33
N PRO A 335 -22.52 3.23 7.09
CA PRO A 335 -21.80 3.29 5.81
C PRO A 335 -21.00 1.99 5.55
N PRO A 336 -20.64 1.66 4.28
CA PRO A 336 -19.84 0.49 3.96
C PRO A 336 -18.48 0.60 4.63
N ALA A 337 -18.04 -0.48 5.26
CA ALA A 337 -16.72 -0.56 5.85
C ALA A 337 -15.67 -0.76 4.75
N LEU A 338 -14.44 -0.29 4.99
CA LEU A 338 -13.30 -0.66 4.15
C LEU A 338 -13.14 -2.17 4.20
N GLN A 339 -13.42 -2.84 3.09
CA GLN A 339 -13.24 -4.28 2.96
C GLN A 339 -11.75 -4.58 2.81
N ARG A 340 -11.08 -3.89 1.87
CA ARG A 340 -9.65 -4.02 1.59
C ARG A 340 -9.10 -2.75 0.98
N PHE A 341 -7.81 -2.53 1.20
CA PHE A 341 -7.03 -1.56 0.43
C PHE A 341 -5.84 -2.28 -0.22
N LEU A 342 -5.79 -2.34 -1.55
CA LEU A 342 -4.69 -2.92 -2.32
C LEU A 342 -3.68 -1.83 -2.66
N TYR A 343 -2.40 -2.12 -2.54
CA TYR A 343 -1.32 -1.19 -2.89
C TYR A 343 -0.07 -1.90 -3.37
N LEU A 344 0.73 -1.20 -4.18
CA LEU A 344 2.10 -1.58 -4.51
C LEU A 344 3.06 -0.97 -3.49
N PRO A 345 3.83 -1.77 -2.74
CA PRO A 345 4.70 -1.26 -1.67
C PRO A 345 5.81 -0.32 -2.16
N ASN A 346 6.30 -0.52 -3.39
CA ASN A 346 7.38 0.26 -3.99
C ASN A 346 6.89 1.46 -4.82
N GLU A 347 5.59 1.75 -4.80
CA GLU A 347 5.00 2.85 -5.54
C GLU A 347 4.21 3.73 -4.55
N VAL A 348 4.02 5.00 -4.91
CA VAL A 348 2.93 5.81 -4.38
C VAL A 348 2.14 6.40 -5.54
N GLU A 349 0.94 6.89 -5.25
CA GLU A 349 0.03 7.38 -6.28
C GLU A 349 0.68 8.38 -7.25
N GLY A 350 0.51 8.12 -8.55
CA GLY A 350 0.98 8.97 -9.64
C GLY A 350 2.47 8.89 -9.96
N ILE A 351 3.31 8.20 -9.16
CA ILE A 351 4.73 8.00 -9.50
C ILE A 351 4.88 7.20 -10.78
N GLN A 352 4.04 6.18 -10.96
CA GLN A 352 4.12 5.32 -12.13
C GLN A 352 3.84 6.10 -13.42
N ASP A 353 2.84 6.99 -13.43
CA ASP A 353 2.47 7.76 -14.63
C ASP A 353 3.61 8.69 -15.07
N GLN A 354 4.46 9.14 -14.14
CA GLN A 354 5.64 9.95 -14.45
C GLN A 354 6.69 9.18 -15.26
N ARG A 355 6.68 7.84 -15.26
CA ARG A 355 7.61 7.01 -16.04
C ARG A 355 7.25 6.95 -17.52
N PHE A 356 6.07 7.43 -17.90
CA PHE A 356 5.50 7.29 -19.24
C PHE A 356 5.17 8.65 -19.84
N ASP A 357 5.48 8.84 -21.12
CA ASP A 357 4.91 9.94 -21.89
C ASP A 357 3.62 9.47 -22.55
N GLY A 358 2.64 10.38 -22.61
CA GLY A 358 1.29 10.09 -23.09
C GLY A 358 0.42 9.32 -22.11
N LYS A 359 -0.89 9.26 -22.40
CA LYS A 359 -1.92 8.60 -21.59
C LYS A 359 -2.59 7.46 -22.35
N MET A 360 -3.18 6.52 -21.63
CA MET A 360 -4.04 5.48 -22.19
C MET A 360 -5.49 5.66 -21.72
N PHE A 361 -6.44 5.37 -22.61
CA PHE A 361 -7.86 5.26 -22.28
C PHE A 361 -8.25 3.83 -21.91
N GLY A 362 -9.43 3.68 -21.32
CA GLY A 362 -10.00 2.36 -20.99
C GLY A 362 -9.52 1.77 -19.66
N ALA A 363 -8.70 2.49 -18.89
CA ALA A 363 -8.16 2.05 -17.60
C ALA A 363 -9.24 1.53 -16.63
N MET A 364 -10.30 2.31 -16.41
CA MET A 364 -11.41 1.92 -15.54
C MET A 364 -12.23 0.76 -16.11
N SER A 365 -12.35 0.64 -17.43
CA SER A 365 -13.06 -0.48 -18.07
C SER A 365 -12.39 -1.83 -17.78
N LEU A 366 -11.05 -1.88 -17.72
CA LEU A 366 -10.29 -3.09 -17.36
C LEU A 366 -10.58 -3.53 -15.92
N VAL A 367 -10.62 -2.60 -14.96
CA VAL A 367 -10.97 -2.90 -13.57
C VAL A 367 -12.42 -3.32 -13.46
N THR A 368 -13.35 -2.63 -14.12
CA THR A 368 -14.77 -3.00 -14.16
C THR A 368 -14.97 -4.42 -14.70
N ALA A 369 -14.34 -4.78 -15.82
CA ALA A 369 -14.44 -6.13 -16.38
C ALA A 369 -13.91 -7.21 -15.43
N SER A 370 -12.82 -6.94 -14.71
CA SER A 370 -12.29 -7.84 -13.69
C SER A 370 -13.28 -8.07 -12.54
N LEU A 371 -13.99 -7.02 -12.11
CA LEU A 371 -15.00 -7.12 -11.06
C LEU A 371 -16.26 -7.86 -11.56
N VAL A 372 -16.62 -7.73 -12.83
CA VAL A 372 -17.69 -8.52 -13.44
C VAL A 372 -17.38 -10.02 -13.38
N LEU A 373 -16.14 -10.43 -13.69
CA LEU A 373 -15.75 -11.83 -13.53
C LEU A 373 -15.83 -12.30 -12.07
N HIS A 374 -15.50 -11.43 -11.11
CA HIS A 374 -15.63 -11.74 -9.69
C HIS A 374 -17.10 -11.97 -9.31
N LEU A 375 -18.02 -11.19 -9.87
CA LEU A 375 -19.45 -11.35 -9.63
C LEU A 375 -20.00 -12.62 -10.30
N LEU A 376 -19.45 -13.04 -11.45
CA LEU A 376 -19.83 -14.29 -12.12
C LEU A 376 -19.37 -15.54 -11.35
N ASP A 377 -18.19 -15.52 -10.73
CA ASP A 377 -17.68 -16.63 -9.91
C ASP A 377 -16.84 -16.13 -8.74
N SER A 378 -17.52 -15.64 -7.71
CA SER A 378 -16.87 -15.09 -6.52
C SER A 378 -16.17 -16.16 -5.68
N GLU A 379 -16.46 -17.45 -5.89
CA GLU A 379 -15.87 -18.58 -5.17
C GLU A 379 -14.43 -18.84 -5.63
N ASN A 380 -14.23 -18.89 -6.95
CA ASN A 380 -12.94 -19.23 -7.56
C ASN A 380 -12.15 -18.01 -8.05
N PHE A 381 -12.80 -16.86 -8.21
CA PHE A 381 -12.16 -15.62 -8.61
C PHE A 381 -12.39 -14.54 -7.53
N PRO A 382 -11.72 -14.66 -6.36
CA PRO A 382 -11.91 -13.75 -5.24
C PRO A 382 -11.56 -12.31 -5.59
N VAL A 383 -12.12 -11.36 -4.84
CA VAL A 383 -12.01 -9.95 -5.15
C VAL A 383 -10.56 -9.45 -5.10
N TYR A 384 -9.71 -10.02 -4.24
CA TYR A 384 -8.28 -9.72 -4.22
C TYR A 384 -7.61 -10.07 -5.56
N ILE A 385 -7.88 -11.25 -6.12
CA ILE A 385 -7.32 -11.68 -7.40
C ILE A 385 -7.90 -10.82 -8.53
N ALA A 386 -9.21 -10.59 -8.53
CA ALA A 386 -9.89 -9.78 -9.54
C ALA A 386 -9.30 -8.37 -9.61
N LEU A 387 -9.27 -7.67 -8.48
CA LEU A 387 -8.78 -6.30 -8.40
C LEU A 387 -7.27 -6.22 -8.66
N GLY A 388 -6.47 -7.13 -8.11
CA GLY A 388 -5.03 -7.21 -8.37
C GLY A 388 -4.71 -7.44 -9.86
N ARG A 389 -5.46 -8.31 -10.54
CA ARG A 389 -5.33 -8.54 -12.00
C ARG A 389 -5.82 -7.34 -12.80
N GLY A 390 -6.94 -6.70 -12.41
CA GLY A 390 -7.44 -5.48 -13.03
C GLY A 390 -6.41 -4.35 -13.00
N LEU A 391 -5.84 -4.08 -11.81
CA LEU A 391 -4.80 -3.07 -11.63
C LEU A 391 -3.50 -3.41 -12.39
N ALA A 392 -3.04 -4.66 -12.33
CA ALA A 392 -1.89 -5.11 -13.11
C ALA A 392 -2.09 -4.96 -14.63
N THR A 393 -3.33 -5.18 -15.10
CA THR A 393 -3.67 -5.04 -16.51
C THR A 393 -3.71 -3.57 -16.94
N LEU A 394 -4.22 -2.67 -16.09
CA LEU A 394 -4.14 -1.24 -16.29
C LEU A 394 -2.68 -0.79 -16.46
N ARG A 395 -1.79 -1.21 -15.55
CA ARG A 395 -0.35 -0.92 -15.62
C ARG A 395 0.28 -1.45 -16.91
N TYR A 396 -0.11 -2.65 -17.33
CA TYR A 396 0.36 -3.24 -18.58
C TYR A 396 -0.09 -2.44 -19.80
N ASN A 397 -1.36 -2.00 -19.82
CA ASN A 397 -1.92 -1.17 -20.88
C ASN A 397 -1.18 0.17 -21.00
N GLN A 398 -0.87 0.81 -19.86
CA GLN A 398 -0.09 2.04 -19.83
C GLN A 398 1.32 1.83 -20.42
N LEU A 399 1.98 0.72 -20.12
CA LEU A 399 3.31 0.42 -20.62
C LEU A 399 3.32 0.12 -22.13
N HIS A 400 2.43 -0.75 -22.61
CA HIS A 400 2.44 -1.25 -24.00
C HIS A 400 1.70 -0.35 -24.99
N GLY A 401 0.80 0.50 -24.49
CA GLY A 401 0.00 1.37 -25.32
C GLY A 401 -0.88 0.60 -26.31
N ALA A 402 -1.23 1.27 -27.41
CA ALA A 402 -1.92 0.66 -28.53
C ALA A 402 -0.93 0.25 -29.64
N CYS A 403 -1.34 -0.75 -30.43
CA CYS A 403 -0.64 -1.18 -31.63
C CYS A 403 -1.42 -0.74 -32.88
N LEU A 404 -0.70 -0.31 -33.91
CA LEU A 404 -1.24 -0.16 -35.26
C LEU A 404 -1.23 -1.53 -35.94
N GLY A 405 -2.35 -1.94 -36.53
CA GLY A 405 -2.43 -3.20 -37.28
C GLY A 405 -1.58 -3.18 -38.56
N ASP A 406 -1.47 -4.33 -39.24
CA ASP A 406 -0.56 -4.57 -40.39
C ASP A 406 -0.67 -3.56 -41.55
N LYS A 407 -1.79 -2.84 -41.66
CA LYS A 407 -2.05 -1.81 -42.69
C LYS A 407 -2.14 -0.38 -42.14
N ASN A 408 -1.90 -0.16 -40.85
CA ASN A 408 -2.15 1.11 -40.15
C ASN A 408 -3.59 1.63 -40.26
N GLU A 409 -4.56 0.77 -40.60
CA GLU A 409 -5.97 1.12 -40.76
C GLU A 409 -6.77 0.90 -39.45
N THR A 410 -6.22 0.13 -38.52
CA THR A 410 -6.86 -0.20 -37.24
C THR A 410 -5.91 0.05 -36.09
N MET A 411 -6.46 0.60 -35.00
CA MET A 411 -5.76 0.75 -33.72
C MET A 411 -6.40 -0.21 -32.75
N GLN A 412 -5.59 -1.08 -32.14
CA GLN A 412 -6.09 -2.04 -31.15
C GLN A 412 -5.21 -2.04 -29.90
N PRO A 413 -5.82 -2.27 -28.72
CA PRO A 413 -5.05 -2.60 -27.53
C PRO A 413 -4.23 -3.87 -27.76
N HIS A 414 -3.21 -4.07 -26.93
CA HIS A 414 -2.43 -5.30 -26.92
C HIS A 414 -3.21 -6.47 -26.27
N TRP A 415 -4.22 -6.98 -26.99
CA TRP A 415 -5.24 -7.90 -26.50
C TRP A 415 -4.68 -9.13 -25.80
N ASP A 416 -3.72 -9.83 -26.39
CA ASP A 416 -3.12 -11.04 -25.79
C ASP A 416 -2.58 -10.77 -24.38
N GLY A 417 -1.90 -9.64 -24.23
CA GLY A 417 -1.32 -9.23 -22.95
C GLY A 417 -2.34 -8.77 -21.91
N LEU A 418 -3.47 -8.20 -22.35
CA LEU A 418 -4.60 -7.81 -21.49
C LEU A 418 -5.38 -9.04 -21.02
N ILE A 419 -5.79 -9.90 -21.95
CA ILE A 419 -6.59 -11.09 -21.69
C ILE A 419 -5.83 -12.08 -20.82
N HIS A 420 -4.54 -12.30 -21.08
CA HIS A 420 -3.69 -13.17 -20.27
C HIS A 420 -3.60 -12.70 -18.80
N ARG A 421 -3.59 -11.39 -18.53
CA ARG A 421 -3.53 -10.85 -17.16
C ARG A 421 -4.89 -10.85 -16.47
N LEU A 422 -5.96 -10.64 -17.22
CA LEU A 422 -7.35 -10.67 -16.73
C LEU A 422 -7.95 -12.08 -16.68
N ALA A 423 -7.16 -13.10 -17.03
CA ALA A 423 -7.63 -14.47 -17.06
C ALA A 423 -8.33 -14.89 -15.76
N TRP A 424 -9.22 -15.88 -15.82
CA TRP A 424 -9.89 -16.39 -14.62
C TRP A 424 -8.97 -17.36 -13.83
N LYS A 425 -8.23 -18.25 -14.50
CA LYS A 425 -7.18 -19.09 -13.88
C LYS A 425 -5.84 -18.34 -13.75
N ASN A 426 -4.92 -18.89 -12.96
CA ASN A 426 -3.53 -18.42 -12.94
C ASN A 426 -2.99 -18.41 -14.38
N PRO A 427 -2.42 -17.29 -14.85
CA PRO A 427 -1.97 -17.21 -16.24
C PRO A 427 -0.94 -18.27 -16.62
N LYS A 428 -0.09 -18.74 -15.69
CA LYS A 428 0.85 -19.84 -15.96
C LYS A 428 0.17 -21.20 -16.20
N ASP A 429 -1.06 -21.38 -15.71
CA ASP A 429 -1.83 -22.61 -15.92
C ASP A 429 -2.53 -22.63 -17.30
N LEU A 430 -2.55 -21.49 -18.02
CA LEU A 430 -3.03 -21.39 -19.40
C LEU A 430 -1.91 -21.89 -20.34
N LYS A 431 -1.78 -23.21 -20.48
CA LYS A 431 -0.86 -23.79 -21.48
C LYS A 431 -1.33 -23.48 -22.90
N SER A 432 -0.88 -22.38 -23.49
CA SER A 432 -0.76 -22.21 -24.95
C SER A 432 -0.12 -20.87 -25.35
N GLY A 433 0.94 -20.92 -26.18
CA GLY A 433 1.28 -19.84 -27.11
C GLY A 433 2.48 -18.96 -26.76
N GLU A 434 3.10 -18.39 -27.80
CA GLU A 434 4.28 -17.50 -27.82
C GLU A 434 4.25 -16.35 -26.78
N GLY A 435 3.08 -16.00 -26.21
CA GLY A 435 2.89 -14.96 -25.21
C GLY A 435 3.66 -15.15 -23.90
N PHE A 436 3.87 -16.38 -23.42
CA PHE A 436 4.68 -16.62 -22.20
C PHE A 436 6.18 -16.35 -22.45
N LYS A 437 6.64 -16.63 -23.67
CA LYS A 437 8.01 -16.35 -24.13
C LYS A 437 8.23 -14.84 -24.28
N LEU A 438 7.27 -14.16 -24.89
CA LEU A 438 7.28 -12.70 -25.05
C LEU A 438 7.31 -11.98 -23.69
N LEU A 439 6.54 -12.46 -22.71
CA LEU A 439 6.48 -11.89 -21.36
C LEU A 439 7.78 -12.05 -20.58
N THR A 440 8.45 -13.19 -20.71
CA THR A 440 9.73 -13.45 -20.05
C THR A 440 10.83 -12.57 -20.69
N GLU A 441 10.86 -12.50 -22.02
CA GLU A 441 11.79 -11.64 -22.75
C GLU A 441 11.53 -10.13 -22.55
N GLN A 442 10.28 -9.70 -22.35
CA GLN A 442 9.91 -8.31 -22.05
C GLN A 442 10.20 -7.91 -20.60
N ALA A 443 10.01 -8.81 -19.63
CA ALA A 443 10.37 -8.56 -18.23
C ALA A 443 11.89 -8.35 -18.06
N ASP A 444 12.68 -9.20 -18.72
CA ASP A 444 14.15 -9.09 -18.74
C ASP A 444 14.62 -7.78 -19.40
N ARG A 445 13.94 -7.31 -20.46
CA ARG A 445 14.27 -6.03 -21.13
C ARG A 445 13.95 -4.78 -20.31
N LEU A 446 12.92 -4.84 -19.45
CA LEU A 446 12.47 -3.71 -18.63
C LEU A 446 13.17 -3.62 -17.27
N GLY A 447 14.17 -4.48 -17.02
CA GLY A 447 14.90 -4.51 -15.75
C GLY A 447 14.07 -5.08 -14.59
N PHE A 448 12.94 -5.72 -14.88
CA PHE A 448 12.23 -6.54 -13.92
C PHE A 448 12.88 -7.92 -13.95
N GLU A 449 13.73 -8.23 -12.99
CA GLU A 449 14.14 -9.61 -12.72
C GLU A 449 12.87 -10.40 -12.33
N LEU A 450 12.20 -11.03 -13.30
CA LEU A 450 11.42 -12.22 -13.00
C LEU A 450 12.45 -13.30 -12.67
N LYS A 451 12.95 -13.28 -11.44
CA LYS A 451 13.67 -14.43 -10.90
C LYS A 451 12.69 -15.59 -10.92
N VAL A 452 12.76 -16.40 -11.98
CA VAL A 452 12.45 -17.81 -11.86
C VAL A 452 13.59 -18.38 -11.02
N GLN A 453 13.54 -18.12 -9.72
CA GLN A 453 14.27 -18.97 -8.80
C GLN A 453 13.65 -20.36 -8.99
N GLU A 454 14.45 -21.31 -9.43
CA GLU A 454 14.16 -22.74 -9.26
C GLU A 454 14.19 -23.14 -7.76
N SER A 455 13.84 -22.22 -6.86
CA SER A 455 13.59 -22.53 -5.45
C SER A 455 12.11 -22.84 -5.28
N ARG A 456 11.85 -24.00 -4.69
CA ARG A 456 10.54 -24.54 -4.32
C ARG A 456 9.58 -23.52 -3.67
N SER A 457 8.85 -22.73 -4.44
CA SER A 457 7.48 -22.30 -4.07
C SER A 457 6.69 -21.89 -5.32
N SER A 458 5.64 -22.64 -5.61
CA SER A 458 4.87 -22.59 -6.86
C SER A 458 3.78 -21.49 -6.88
N VAL A 459 4.02 -20.33 -6.24
CA VAL A 459 3.03 -19.25 -6.05
C VAL A 459 3.42 -17.92 -6.73
N GLU A 460 4.68 -17.71 -7.11
CA GLU A 460 5.21 -16.43 -7.63
C GLU A 460 4.99 -16.21 -9.14
N ALA A 461 3.74 -16.27 -9.58
CA ALA A 461 3.38 -16.30 -11.00
C ALA A 461 2.28 -15.33 -11.41
N ASP A 462 1.46 -14.94 -10.45
CA ASP A 462 0.23 -14.23 -10.70
C ASP A 462 0.44 -12.72 -10.66
N PRO A 463 0.00 -11.96 -11.68
CA PRO A 463 0.12 -10.52 -11.66
C PRO A 463 -0.62 -9.86 -10.47
N ALA A 464 -1.64 -10.51 -9.89
CA ALA A 464 -2.31 -10.00 -8.68
C ALA A 464 -1.37 -9.96 -7.45
N PHE A 465 -0.38 -10.85 -7.40
CA PHE A 465 0.44 -11.05 -6.21
C PHE A 465 1.52 -9.99 -6.01
N ALA A 466 1.70 -9.09 -6.98
CA ALA A 466 2.50 -7.89 -6.81
C ALA A 466 1.87 -6.89 -5.81
N TYR A 467 0.55 -6.97 -5.58
CA TYR A 467 -0.16 -6.10 -4.66
C TYR A 467 -0.27 -6.72 -3.27
N PHE A 468 -0.08 -5.89 -2.26
CA PHE A 468 -0.35 -6.24 -0.87
C PHE A 468 -1.61 -5.55 -0.40
N THR A 469 -2.19 -6.05 0.69
CA THR A 469 -3.44 -5.48 1.21
C THR A 469 -3.35 -5.13 2.69
N THR A 470 -4.16 -4.15 3.08
CA THR A 470 -4.54 -3.99 4.49
C THR A 470 -6.05 -4.18 4.66
N TRP A 471 -6.47 -4.31 5.91
CA TRP A 471 -7.82 -4.66 6.35
C TRP A 471 -8.39 -3.57 7.28
N PRO A 472 -9.71 -3.56 7.53
CA PRO A 472 -10.34 -2.53 8.36
C PRO A 472 -9.79 -2.49 9.79
N GLN A 473 -9.54 -1.29 10.30
CA GLN A 473 -9.24 -1.03 11.71
C GLN A 473 -10.55 -0.83 12.49
N GLY A 474 -10.75 -1.51 13.63
CA GLY A 474 -11.97 -1.38 14.46
C GLY A 474 -12.53 -2.70 14.98
N GLU A 475 -13.83 -2.71 15.34
CA GLU A 475 -14.54 -3.89 15.88
C GLU A 475 -14.48 -5.10 14.94
N HIS A 476 -14.48 -4.85 13.63
CA HIS A 476 -14.41 -5.85 12.55
C HIS A 476 -12.98 -6.21 12.10
N ASN A 477 -11.95 -5.73 12.79
CA ASN A 477 -10.57 -6.09 12.47
C ASN A 477 -10.35 -7.60 12.70
N PRO A 478 -9.92 -8.40 11.71
CA PRO A 478 -9.73 -9.86 11.88
C PRO A 478 -8.64 -10.25 12.88
N ILE A 479 -7.91 -9.29 13.44
CA ILE A 479 -6.77 -9.48 14.34
C ILE A 479 -7.16 -9.00 15.74
N SER A 480 -6.62 -9.64 16.78
CA SER A 480 -6.84 -9.15 18.14
C SER A 480 -6.17 -7.78 18.34
N GLN A 481 -6.75 -6.95 19.23
CA GLN A 481 -6.14 -5.68 19.63
C GLN A 481 -5.11 -5.85 20.75
N LEU A 482 -4.81 -7.08 21.18
CA LEU A 482 -3.81 -7.34 22.21
C LEU A 482 -2.43 -6.85 21.75
N GLY A 483 -1.68 -6.24 22.68
CA GLY A 483 -0.34 -5.74 22.41
C GLY A 483 -0.25 -4.32 21.84
N ARG A 484 -1.29 -3.85 21.15
CA ARG A 484 -1.41 -2.43 20.78
C ARG A 484 -1.80 -1.67 22.04
N GLY A 485 -0.84 -1.03 22.69
CA GLY A 485 -1.00 -0.26 23.93
C GLY A 485 -2.41 0.33 24.07
N GLY A 486 -3.11 -0.07 25.13
CA GLY A 486 -4.56 0.09 25.23
C GLY A 486 -5.00 1.54 25.11
N SER A 487 -5.50 1.91 23.94
CA SER A 487 -6.77 2.62 23.92
C SER A 487 -7.82 1.56 23.61
N LYS A 488 -8.56 1.13 24.65
CA LYS A 488 -9.99 0.90 24.45
C LYS A 488 -10.57 2.27 24.10
N GLY A 489 -10.30 2.74 22.87
CA GLY A 489 -11.02 3.86 22.31
C GLY A 489 -12.48 3.44 22.37
N LYS A 490 -13.31 4.23 23.05
CA LYS A 490 -14.76 4.06 22.96
C LYS A 490 -15.11 3.90 21.47
N PRO A 491 -16.05 3.03 21.08
CA PRO A 491 -16.58 3.03 19.72
C PRO A 491 -16.97 4.48 19.40
N GLY A 492 -16.31 5.09 18.41
CA GLY A 492 -16.48 6.51 18.09
C GLY A 492 -15.36 7.49 18.49
N SER A 493 -14.21 7.06 19.04
CA SER A 493 -13.05 7.96 19.12
C SER A 493 -12.45 8.18 17.72
N SER A 494 -12.55 9.41 17.22
CA SER A 494 -11.84 9.91 16.04
C SER A 494 -10.34 9.59 16.13
N GLU A 495 -9.75 9.19 15.00
CA GLU A 495 -8.31 8.94 14.78
C GLU A 495 -7.79 7.50 15.02
N SER A 496 -8.32 6.54 14.26
CA SER A 496 -7.52 5.36 13.90
C SER A 496 -6.44 5.77 12.88
N ARG A 497 -5.27 6.17 13.37
CA ARG A 497 -4.09 6.43 12.52
C ARG A 497 -3.64 5.12 11.86
N SER A 498 -3.47 5.11 10.54
CA SER A 498 -2.92 3.98 9.80
C SER A 498 -1.40 3.88 10.08
N ASP A 499 -0.94 2.66 10.35
CA ASP A 499 0.46 2.32 10.59
C ASP A 499 0.79 0.99 9.90
N LEU A 500 1.01 1.03 8.59
CA LEU A 500 1.29 -0.14 7.77
C LEU A 500 2.63 -0.81 8.14
N LEU A 501 3.62 -0.03 8.61
CA LEU A 501 4.87 -0.57 9.12
C LEU A 501 4.64 -1.34 10.43
N GLY A 502 3.85 -0.79 11.36
CA GLY A 502 3.46 -1.47 12.60
C GLY A 502 2.56 -2.68 12.36
N ASP A 503 1.64 -2.60 11.39
CA ASP A 503 0.78 -3.71 10.97
C ASP A 503 1.62 -4.89 10.45
N PHE A 504 2.73 -4.62 9.76
CA PHE A 504 3.70 -5.63 9.34
C PHE A 504 4.60 -6.11 10.49
N ALA A 505 5.27 -5.18 11.17
CA ALA A 505 6.35 -5.52 12.07
C ALA A 505 5.84 -6.11 13.40
N GLY A 506 4.69 -5.63 13.88
CA GLY A 506 4.11 -5.97 15.17
C GLY A 506 3.99 -4.73 16.08
N PRO A 507 3.26 -4.87 17.20
CA PRO A 507 2.80 -3.72 17.98
C PRO A 507 3.84 -3.18 18.98
N SER A 508 4.98 -3.87 19.20
CA SER A 508 5.97 -3.51 20.21
C SER A 508 7.36 -3.25 19.63
N LEU A 509 8.23 -2.57 20.40
CA LEU A 509 9.61 -2.31 20.01
C LEU A 509 10.42 -3.62 19.83
N GLU A 510 10.10 -4.67 20.59
CA GLU A 510 10.78 -5.96 20.46
C GLU A 510 10.50 -6.64 19.12
N TYR A 511 9.26 -6.52 18.63
CA TYR A 511 8.89 -6.95 17.28
C TYR A 511 9.64 -6.15 16.22
N MET A 512 9.72 -4.82 16.38
CA MET A 512 10.51 -3.95 15.49
C MET A 512 12.00 -4.36 15.50
N TYR A 513 12.58 -4.72 16.64
CA TYR A 513 13.95 -5.22 16.72
C TYR A 513 14.14 -6.55 16.00
N ALA A 514 13.20 -7.48 16.14
CA ALA A 514 13.26 -8.77 15.44
C ALA A 514 13.25 -8.57 13.92
N VAL A 515 12.38 -7.68 13.41
CA VAL A 515 12.33 -7.32 11.99
C VAL A 515 13.59 -6.57 11.55
N ALA A 516 14.06 -5.59 12.32
CA ALA A 516 15.30 -4.87 12.03
C ALA A 516 16.51 -5.82 11.93
N ALA A 517 16.59 -6.81 12.81
CA ALA A 517 17.66 -7.80 12.78
C ALA A 517 17.61 -8.65 11.49
N GLN A 518 16.41 -8.95 10.98
CA GLN A 518 16.24 -9.59 9.68
C GLN A 518 16.59 -8.65 8.52
N VAL A 519 16.21 -7.37 8.59
CA VAL A 519 16.55 -6.35 7.57
C VAL A 519 18.05 -6.23 7.39
N VAL A 520 18.84 -6.21 8.47
CA VAL A 520 20.30 -6.16 8.40
C VAL A 520 20.89 -7.44 7.82
N ARG A 521 20.34 -8.61 8.18
CA ARG A 521 20.84 -9.90 7.69
C ARG A 521 20.49 -10.17 6.24
N ASN A 522 19.20 -10.15 5.90
CA ASN A 522 18.69 -10.62 4.61
C ASN A 522 18.56 -9.46 3.60
N GLY A 523 18.52 -8.23 4.09
CA GLY A 523 18.37 -7.02 3.27
C GLY A 523 16.96 -6.45 3.34
N ALA A 524 16.88 -5.13 3.22
CA ALA A 524 15.63 -4.39 3.36
C ALA A 524 14.59 -4.76 2.28
N LYS A 525 15.04 -5.00 1.04
CA LYS A 525 14.12 -5.29 -0.09
C LYS A 525 13.37 -6.60 0.08
N GLU A 526 14.03 -7.63 0.63
CA GLU A 526 13.44 -8.95 0.86
C GLU A 526 12.50 -8.93 2.06
N VAL A 527 12.97 -8.42 3.22
CA VAL A 527 12.19 -8.46 4.46
C VAL A 527 11.01 -7.50 4.42
N LEU A 528 11.20 -6.30 3.87
CA LEU A 528 10.17 -5.26 3.83
C LEU A 528 9.42 -5.27 2.50
N GLU A 529 9.33 -6.41 1.81
CA GLU A 529 8.68 -6.53 0.49
C GLU A 529 7.28 -5.91 0.50
N SER A 530 6.48 -6.28 1.50
CA SER A 530 5.08 -5.86 1.68
C SER A 530 4.88 -4.44 2.23
N VAL A 531 5.92 -3.80 2.77
CA VAL A 531 5.80 -2.52 3.48
C VAL A 531 5.93 -1.34 2.51
N PRO A 532 5.05 -0.32 2.58
CA PRO A 532 5.21 0.91 1.81
C PRO A 532 6.59 1.52 1.97
N LYS A 533 7.22 1.88 0.86
CA LYS A 533 8.58 2.45 0.87
C LYS A 533 8.76 3.49 -0.23
N ALA A 534 9.57 4.51 0.09
CA ALA A 534 10.07 5.45 -0.89
C ALA A 534 11.53 5.13 -1.20
N GLU A 535 11.82 4.84 -2.47
CA GLU A 535 13.16 4.54 -2.97
C GLU A 535 13.57 5.56 -4.03
N TYR A 536 14.62 6.33 -3.74
CA TYR A 536 15.23 7.26 -4.68
C TYR A 536 16.72 6.95 -4.76
N GLY A 537 17.16 6.30 -5.85
CA GLY A 537 18.54 5.83 -5.97
C GLY A 537 18.92 4.90 -4.80
N ALA A 538 19.89 5.32 -3.97
CA ALA A 538 20.31 4.55 -2.80
C ALA A 538 19.62 4.99 -1.50
N TYR A 539 18.78 6.02 -1.54
CA TYR A 539 17.97 6.45 -0.40
C TYR A 539 16.69 5.61 -0.35
N LEU A 540 16.52 4.89 0.76
CA LEU A 540 15.35 4.06 1.05
C LEU A 540 14.80 4.44 2.42
N THR A 541 13.50 4.69 2.50
CA THR A 541 12.80 4.85 3.78
C THR A 541 11.46 4.11 3.77
N VAL A 542 11.11 3.57 4.93
CA VAL A 542 9.80 2.95 5.24
C VAL A 542 9.08 3.70 6.36
N ASP A 543 9.67 4.80 6.85
CA ASP A 543 9.04 5.67 7.82
C ASP A 543 8.01 6.54 7.11
N ARG A 544 6.75 6.42 7.52
CA ARG A 544 5.64 7.17 6.96
C ARG A 544 5.91 8.67 6.86
N ASP A 545 6.40 9.30 7.92
CA ASP A 545 6.58 10.76 7.93
C ASP A 545 7.67 11.18 6.92
N GLU A 546 8.70 10.35 6.75
CA GLU A 546 9.76 10.59 5.76
C GLU A 546 9.27 10.40 4.33
N ILE A 547 8.46 9.34 4.08
CA ILE A 547 7.80 9.08 2.79
C ILE A 547 6.94 10.30 2.40
N GLU A 548 6.08 10.78 3.29
CA GLU A 548 5.20 11.92 3.01
C GLU A 548 6.00 13.19 2.68
N ARG A 549 7.01 13.52 3.49
CA ARG A 549 7.81 14.74 3.31
C ARG A 549 8.64 14.72 2.04
N ILE A 550 9.32 13.61 1.75
CA ILE A 550 10.17 13.50 0.56
C ILE A 550 9.31 13.56 -0.72
N ASN A 551 8.13 12.93 -0.70
CA ASN A 551 7.21 12.94 -1.83
C ASN A 551 6.53 14.31 -2.01
N ALA A 552 6.19 15.00 -0.92
CA ALA A 552 5.68 16.37 -0.98
C ALA A 552 6.67 17.32 -1.67
N VAL A 553 7.96 17.24 -1.31
CA VAL A 553 8.99 18.05 -1.98
C VAL A 553 9.21 17.62 -3.43
N ARG A 554 9.20 16.31 -3.72
CA ARG A 554 9.23 15.82 -5.09
C ARG A 554 8.12 16.46 -5.93
N SER A 555 6.88 16.45 -5.43
CA SER A 555 5.72 17.03 -6.11
C SER A 555 5.86 18.54 -6.30
N LEU A 556 6.39 19.27 -5.32
CA LEU A 556 6.70 20.70 -5.46
C LEU A 556 7.72 20.97 -6.57
N ILE A 557 8.80 20.17 -6.65
CA ILE A 557 9.82 20.32 -7.69
C ILE A 557 9.22 20.03 -9.07
N LEU A 558 8.48 18.93 -9.23
CA LEU A 558 7.85 18.58 -10.50
C LEU A 558 6.86 19.66 -10.96
N THR A 559 5.99 20.12 -10.05
CA THR A 559 5.03 21.20 -10.34
C THR A 559 5.74 22.49 -10.77
N TYR A 560 6.88 22.81 -10.13
CA TYR A 560 7.69 23.96 -10.53
C TYR A 560 8.31 23.77 -11.92
N LEU A 561 8.88 22.60 -12.21
CA LEU A 561 9.48 22.31 -13.52
C LEU A 561 8.44 22.36 -14.65
N ASP A 562 7.24 21.83 -14.41
CA ASP A 562 6.11 21.79 -15.35
C ASP A 562 5.42 23.14 -15.53
N ASN A 563 5.70 24.14 -14.69
CA ASN A 563 5.17 25.49 -14.80
C ASN A 563 6.24 26.52 -15.18
N PRO A 564 6.55 26.71 -16.47
CA PRO A 564 7.50 27.73 -16.93
C PRO A 564 7.12 29.17 -16.58
N ALA A 565 5.84 29.45 -16.30
CA ALA A 565 5.39 30.79 -15.92
C ALA A 565 5.83 31.18 -14.50
N ASP A 566 6.16 30.21 -13.66
CA ASP A 566 6.75 30.47 -12.34
C ASP A 566 8.24 30.80 -12.48
N ALA A 567 8.53 32.09 -12.59
CA ALA A 567 9.88 32.63 -12.75
C ALA A 567 10.69 32.68 -11.45
N ARG A 568 10.04 32.60 -10.28
CA ARG A 568 10.69 32.75 -8.97
C ARG A 568 11.45 31.48 -8.59
N PRO A 569 12.63 31.55 -7.95
CA PRO A 569 13.30 30.37 -7.44
C PRO A 569 12.44 29.55 -6.48
N LEU A 570 12.44 28.23 -6.65
CA LEU A 570 11.79 27.30 -5.72
C LEU A 570 12.67 27.14 -4.49
N SER A 571 12.23 27.71 -3.37
CA SER A 571 12.98 27.71 -2.11
C SER A 571 12.48 26.63 -1.14
N LEU A 572 13.36 25.70 -0.79
CA LEU A 572 13.09 24.55 0.07
C LEU A 572 14.07 24.53 1.24
N ALA A 573 13.59 24.20 2.43
CA ALA A 573 14.45 24.05 3.61
C ALA A 573 14.57 22.58 4.04
N VAL A 574 15.76 22.16 4.44
CA VAL A 574 16.05 20.78 4.86
C VAL A 574 16.71 20.79 6.23
N PHE A 575 16.04 20.16 7.19
CA PHE A 575 16.44 20.07 8.58
C PHE A 575 16.73 18.63 8.98
N GLY A 576 17.45 18.48 10.09
CA GLY A 576 17.83 17.20 10.65
C GLY A 576 19.12 17.36 11.45
N GLN A 577 19.33 16.46 12.41
CA GLN A 577 20.56 16.45 13.21
C GLN A 577 21.83 16.44 12.32
N PRO A 578 22.96 17.00 12.78
CA PRO A 578 24.24 16.80 12.13
C PRO A 578 24.48 15.32 11.87
N GLY A 579 24.73 14.97 10.61
CA GLY A 579 24.85 13.57 10.21
C GLY A 579 23.54 12.79 10.19
N SER A 580 22.37 13.38 9.95
CA SER A 580 21.13 12.62 9.72
C SER A 580 20.98 12.08 8.29
N GLY A 581 21.84 12.50 7.35
CA GLY A 581 21.77 12.11 5.94
C GLY A 581 21.02 13.10 5.02
N LYS A 582 20.84 14.37 5.43
CA LYS A 582 20.18 15.44 4.64
C LYS A 582 20.62 15.50 3.18
N SER A 583 21.92 15.73 2.95
CA SER A 583 22.47 15.88 1.60
C SER A 583 22.40 14.57 0.81
N PHE A 584 22.47 13.42 1.48
CA PHE A 584 22.32 12.11 0.85
C PHE A 584 20.91 11.93 0.29
N ALA A 585 19.87 12.15 1.11
CA ALA A 585 18.48 12.02 0.71
C ALA A 585 18.13 12.92 -0.48
N ILE A 586 18.47 14.22 -0.40
CA ILE A 586 18.11 15.18 -1.45
C ILE A 586 18.90 14.96 -2.74
N LYS A 587 20.21 14.68 -2.68
CA LYS A 587 21.00 14.38 -3.89
C LYS A 587 20.45 13.16 -4.62
N HIS A 588 20.01 12.15 -3.90
CA HIS A 588 19.41 10.95 -4.49
C HIS A 588 18.00 11.19 -5.05
N LEU A 589 17.18 12.01 -4.38
CA LEU A 589 15.91 12.49 -4.92
C LEU A 589 16.13 13.25 -6.25
N LEU A 590 17.03 14.22 -6.27
CA LEU A 590 17.32 15.03 -7.47
C LEU A 590 17.80 14.19 -8.65
N LYS A 591 18.67 13.20 -8.41
CA LYS A 591 19.11 12.26 -9.45
C LYS A 591 17.97 11.43 -10.05
N SER A 592 16.88 11.23 -9.29
CA SER A 592 15.69 10.49 -9.75
C SER A 592 14.70 11.33 -10.56
N LEU A 593 14.92 12.65 -10.66
CA LEU A 593 14.06 13.56 -11.39
C LEU A 593 14.49 13.69 -12.86
N PRO A 594 13.57 14.06 -13.78
CA PRO A 594 13.91 14.34 -15.18
C PRO A 594 15.04 15.37 -15.27
N GLY A 595 16.09 15.07 -16.05
CA GLY A 595 17.27 15.95 -16.16
C GLY A 595 18.24 15.91 -14.97
N GLY A 596 18.04 15.00 -14.00
CA GLY A 596 18.78 14.90 -12.72
C GLY A 596 20.28 14.54 -12.79
N ASN A 597 20.91 14.56 -13.97
CA ASN A 597 22.35 14.35 -14.12
C ASN A 597 23.19 15.61 -13.91
N VAL A 598 22.57 16.77 -13.67
CA VAL A 598 23.30 18.02 -13.41
C VAL A 598 23.78 18.03 -11.96
N ALA A 599 25.09 18.16 -11.77
CA ALA A 599 25.68 18.29 -10.44
C ALA A 599 25.18 19.57 -9.75
N PRO A 600 24.63 19.48 -8.52
CA PRO A 600 24.15 20.65 -7.81
C PRO A 600 25.31 21.58 -7.44
N LEU A 601 25.09 22.88 -7.51
CA LEU A 601 25.98 23.88 -6.93
C LEU A 601 25.88 23.78 -5.41
N THR A 602 27.00 23.70 -4.69
CA THR A 602 27.01 23.60 -3.23
C THR A 602 27.90 24.68 -2.66
N PHE A 603 27.33 25.51 -1.79
CA PHE A 603 28.01 26.59 -1.10
C PHE A 603 27.81 26.41 0.40
N ASN A 604 28.90 26.23 1.15
CA ASN A 604 28.86 26.13 2.61
C ASN A 604 29.00 27.52 3.24
N LEU A 605 27.93 28.04 3.84
CA LEU A 605 27.88 29.40 4.37
C LEU A 605 28.68 29.57 5.67
N SER A 606 29.08 28.47 6.32
CA SER A 606 29.98 28.50 7.48
C SER A 606 31.46 28.66 7.11
N GLU A 607 31.83 28.38 5.85
CA GLU A 607 33.20 28.55 5.34
C GLU A 607 33.46 29.97 4.81
N PHE A 608 32.41 30.79 4.72
CA PHE A 608 32.53 32.16 4.23
C PHE A 608 33.27 33.02 5.27
N PRO A 609 34.09 34.00 4.84
CA PRO A 609 34.86 34.85 5.74
C PRO A 609 33.99 35.53 6.80
N ASP A 610 34.54 35.71 8.00
CA ASP A 610 33.87 36.47 9.05
C ASP A 610 33.74 37.97 8.70
N ASP A 611 34.63 38.49 7.85
CA ASP A 611 34.53 39.83 7.32
C ASP A 611 33.27 39.99 6.46
N SER A 612 32.32 40.80 6.94
CA SER A 612 31.01 40.98 6.30
C SER A 612 31.08 41.44 4.84
N THR A 613 32.11 42.19 4.43
CA THR A 613 32.23 42.68 3.06
C THR A 613 32.70 41.56 2.14
N GLU A 614 33.71 40.81 2.57
CA GLU A 614 34.24 39.69 1.80
C GLU A 614 33.25 38.51 1.74
N ALA A 615 32.53 38.24 2.83
CA ALA A 615 31.43 37.29 2.86
C ALA A 615 30.33 37.63 1.84
N LEU A 616 29.94 38.92 1.74
CA LEU A 616 28.96 39.38 0.75
C LEU A 616 29.48 39.25 -0.68
N ARG A 617 30.77 39.53 -0.93
CA ARG A 617 31.39 39.31 -2.25
C ARG A 617 31.36 37.85 -2.66
N GLN A 618 31.67 36.93 -1.74
CA GLN A 618 31.57 35.50 -2.01
C GLN A 618 30.14 35.06 -2.30
N LEU A 619 29.16 35.58 -1.57
CA LEU A 619 27.75 35.32 -1.84
C LEU A 619 27.31 35.84 -3.22
N HIS A 620 27.74 37.05 -3.60
CA HIS A 620 27.46 37.60 -4.93
C HIS A 620 28.13 36.78 -6.04
N ALA A 621 29.37 36.33 -5.85
CA ALA A 621 30.05 35.45 -6.79
C ALA A 621 29.29 34.13 -6.99
N ALA A 622 28.82 33.53 -5.89
CA ALA A 622 27.97 32.33 -5.94
C ALA A 622 26.66 32.58 -6.71
N LEU A 623 25.99 33.72 -6.48
CA LEU A 623 24.76 34.09 -7.18
C LEU A 623 24.99 34.38 -8.68
N HIS A 624 26.14 34.94 -9.07
CA HIS A 624 26.53 35.06 -10.48
C HIS A 624 26.72 33.68 -11.12
N GLU A 625 27.33 32.71 -10.43
CA GLU A 625 27.46 31.34 -10.96
C GLU A 625 26.09 30.66 -11.17
N VAL A 626 25.16 30.87 -10.23
CA VAL A 626 23.77 30.39 -10.37
C VAL A 626 23.10 31.03 -11.59
N ARG A 627 23.24 32.35 -11.74
CA ARG A 627 22.69 33.11 -12.86
C ARG A 627 23.21 32.60 -14.20
N ASP A 628 24.52 32.38 -14.32
CA ASP A 628 25.13 31.92 -15.57
C ASP A 628 24.57 30.56 -16.02
N LYS A 629 24.30 29.65 -15.08
CA LYS A 629 23.61 28.37 -15.36
C LYS A 629 22.13 28.53 -15.71
N ALA A 630 21.45 29.49 -15.11
CA ALA A 630 20.06 29.77 -15.45
C ALA A 630 19.94 30.36 -16.87
N ILE A 631 20.85 31.25 -17.25
CA ILE A 631 20.91 31.85 -18.60
C ILE A 631 21.17 30.80 -19.68
N SER A 632 21.90 29.72 -19.36
CA SER A 632 22.13 28.61 -20.30
C SER A 632 20.88 27.77 -20.61
N GLY A 633 19.70 28.15 -20.11
CA GLY A 633 18.42 27.46 -20.33
C GLY A 633 18.17 26.28 -19.39
N SER A 634 19.04 26.06 -18.40
CA SER A 634 18.87 25.01 -17.38
C SER A 634 18.25 25.59 -16.10
N VAL A 635 17.58 24.76 -15.30
CA VAL A 635 17.16 25.15 -13.94
C VAL A 635 18.23 24.67 -12.96
N PRO A 636 19.16 25.54 -12.50
CA PRO A 636 20.20 25.15 -11.56
C PRO A 636 19.61 24.75 -10.21
N VAL A 637 20.19 23.69 -9.63
CA VAL A 637 19.93 23.28 -8.25
C VAL A 637 21.09 23.75 -7.38
N VAL A 638 20.76 24.47 -6.30
CA VAL A 638 21.74 25.15 -5.44
C VAL A 638 21.52 24.74 -3.99
N PHE A 639 22.55 24.20 -3.35
CA PHE A 639 22.61 23.89 -1.93
C PHE A 639 23.31 25.02 -1.20
N TRP A 640 22.58 25.66 -0.29
CA TRP A 640 23.10 26.57 0.71
C TRP A 640 23.24 25.77 2.02
N ASP A 641 24.42 25.18 2.23
CA ASP A 641 24.72 24.34 3.40
C ASP A 641 25.08 25.20 4.61
N GLU A 642 24.77 24.73 5.82
CA GLU A 642 24.95 25.45 7.08
C GLU A 642 24.32 26.86 7.07
N PHE A 643 23.15 27.02 6.42
CA PHE A 643 22.51 28.34 6.26
C PHE A 643 22.02 28.98 7.57
N ASP A 644 21.75 28.15 8.56
CA ASP A 644 21.31 28.54 9.90
C ASP A 644 22.48 28.82 10.85
N SER A 645 23.73 28.77 10.36
CA SER A 645 24.92 29.15 11.11
C SER A 645 25.04 30.66 11.34
N GLY A 646 25.97 31.06 12.23
CA GLY A 646 26.35 32.47 12.41
C GLY A 646 25.20 33.40 12.85
N ASN A 647 24.35 32.93 13.78
CA ASN A 647 23.16 33.65 14.27
C ASN A 647 22.19 34.08 13.16
N LEU A 648 22.00 33.23 12.14
CA LEU A 648 21.04 33.47 11.05
C LEU A 648 21.35 34.74 10.22
N LYS A 649 22.62 35.20 10.23
CA LYS A 649 23.04 36.45 9.55
C LYS A 649 22.76 36.47 8.04
N TRP A 650 22.62 35.30 7.43
CA TRP A 650 22.44 35.12 5.99
C TRP A 650 21.01 35.29 5.50
N LEU A 651 19.99 35.08 6.34
CA LEU A 651 18.60 34.99 5.91
C LEU A 651 18.12 36.24 5.14
N LYS A 652 18.50 37.43 5.62
CA LYS A 652 18.18 38.71 4.99
C LYS A 652 18.70 38.80 3.55
N GLN A 653 19.87 38.24 3.26
CA GLN A 653 20.52 38.36 1.95
C GLN A 653 19.81 37.51 0.88
N PHE A 654 19.08 36.46 1.30
CA PHE A 654 18.34 35.59 0.38
C PHE A 654 16.92 36.09 0.06
N LEU A 655 16.39 37.10 0.75
CA LEU A 655 14.99 37.53 0.58
C LEU A 655 14.66 37.99 -0.85
N ALA A 656 15.52 38.82 -1.45
CA ALA A 656 15.35 39.30 -2.82
C ALA A 656 15.59 38.16 -3.84
N PRO A 657 16.67 37.35 -3.73
CA PRO A 657 16.85 36.18 -4.57
C PRO A 657 15.64 35.22 -4.58
N MET A 658 15.05 34.94 -3.42
CA MET A 658 13.91 34.02 -3.29
C MET A 658 12.61 34.60 -3.86
N GLN A 659 12.37 35.91 -3.69
CA GLN A 659 11.10 36.54 -4.00
C GLN A 659 11.04 37.09 -5.42
N ASP A 660 12.09 37.82 -5.82
CA ASP A 660 12.11 38.65 -7.01
C ASP A 660 13.02 38.07 -8.10
N ALA A 661 13.68 36.94 -7.83
CA ALA A 661 14.66 36.33 -8.71
C ALA A 661 15.78 37.31 -9.11
N GLU A 662 16.17 38.20 -8.20
CA GLU A 662 17.24 39.19 -8.40
C GLU A 662 18.08 39.36 -7.14
N PHE A 663 19.29 39.90 -7.29
CA PHE A 663 20.14 40.32 -6.18
C PHE A 663 20.81 41.65 -6.48
N ARG A 664 21.22 42.37 -5.42
CA ARG A 664 21.80 43.70 -5.53
C ARG A 664 23.28 43.70 -5.17
N GLU A 665 24.11 44.17 -6.09
CA GLU A 665 25.54 44.39 -5.88
C GLU A 665 25.82 45.90 -5.98
N GLY A 666 25.98 46.54 -4.83
CA GLY A 666 26.06 48.00 -4.75
C GLY A 666 24.77 48.66 -5.24
N SER A 667 24.86 49.46 -6.30
CA SER A 667 23.71 50.10 -6.96
C SER A 667 23.09 49.27 -8.08
N THR A 668 23.71 48.15 -8.47
CA THR A 668 23.30 47.37 -9.64
C THR A 668 22.39 46.22 -9.22
N VAL A 669 21.29 46.04 -9.96
CA VAL A 669 20.37 44.91 -9.79
C VAL A 669 20.69 43.86 -10.85
N HIS A 670 20.93 42.63 -10.41
CA HIS A 670 21.25 41.49 -11.27
C HIS A 670 20.09 40.49 -11.28
N PRO A 671 19.51 40.16 -12.44
CA PRO A 671 18.51 39.11 -12.54
C PRO A 671 19.17 37.74 -12.42
N LEU A 672 18.61 36.85 -11.59
CA LEU A 672 19.09 35.50 -11.32
C LEU A 672 18.46 34.47 -12.27
N GLY A 673 17.17 34.61 -12.57
CA GLY A 673 16.39 33.63 -13.32
C GLY A 673 15.87 32.47 -12.46
N ARG A 674 15.32 31.45 -13.12
CA ARG A 674 14.72 30.27 -12.46
C ARG A 674 15.81 29.41 -11.83
N ALA A 675 15.63 29.03 -10.56
CA ALA A 675 16.52 28.13 -9.84
C ALA A 675 15.75 27.30 -8.79
N ILE A 676 16.38 26.26 -8.25
CA ILE A 676 15.91 25.53 -7.07
C ILE A 676 16.92 25.75 -5.94
N PHE A 677 16.49 26.41 -4.87
CA PHE A 677 17.29 26.65 -3.68
C PHE A 677 16.96 25.64 -2.59
N ILE A 678 17.98 24.96 -2.09
CA ILE A 678 17.91 24.01 -1.00
C ILE A 678 18.75 24.57 0.16
N PHE A 679 18.07 25.05 1.19
CA PHE A 679 18.68 25.56 2.43
C PHE A 679 18.83 24.40 3.41
N ALA A 680 20.04 23.86 3.56
CA ALA A 680 20.32 22.73 4.44
C ALA A 680 20.89 23.23 5.78
N GLY A 681 20.10 23.09 6.85
CA GLY A 681 20.48 23.60 8.18
C GLY A 681 21.28 22.57 8.97
N GLY A 682 22.31 23.01 9.69
CA GLY A 682 23.14 22.19 10.57
C GLY A 682 22.85 22.36 12.06
N THR A 683 22.25 23.48 12.47
CA THR A 683 22.00 23.80 13.88
C THR A 683 20.62 23.36 14.35
N SER A 684 19.57 23.62 13.58
CA SER A 684 18.19 23.24 13.92
C SER A 684 17.86 21.82 13.47
N HIS A 685 17.30 21.01 14.36
CA HIS A 685 16.99 19.59 14.07
C HIS A 685 15.69 19.40 13.30
N SER A 686 14.78 20.36 13.37
CA SER A 686 13.50 20.34 12.67
C SER A 686 13.10 21.76 12.26
N PHE A 687 12.15 21.88 11.33
CA PHE A 687 11.55 23.17 11.00
C PHE A 687 10.92 23.85 12.23
N GLN A 688 10.27 23.08 13.11
CA GLN A 688 9.69 23.60 14.35
C GLN A 688 10.74 24.16 15.32
N ASP A 689 11.88 23.48 15.42
CA ASP A 689 13.02 23.93 16.23
C ASP A 689 13.60 25.23 15.65
N PHE A 690 13.74 25.31 14.33
CA PHE A 690 14.18 26.52 13.63
C PHE A 690 13.26 27.73 13.87
N THR A 691 11.95 27.56 13.69
CA THR A 691 10.98 28.65 13.92
C THR A 691 10.93 29.05 15.39
N SER A 692 10.96 28.08 16.30
CA SER A 692 10.98 28.35 17.74
C SER A 692 12.27 29.07 18.17
N GLY A 693 13.41 28.74 17.55
CA GLY A 693 14.68 29.44 17.75
C GLY A 693 14.58 30.91 17.35
N ILE A 694 13.96 31.20 16.20
CA ILE A 694 13.67 32.57 15.75
C ILE A 694 12.77 33.29 16.77
N ASP A 695 11.73 32.62 17.27
CA ASP A 695 10.78 33.21 18.22
C ASP A 695 11.37 33.45 19.61
N LYS A 696 12.39 32.69 20.01
CA LYS A 696 13.09 32.85 21.30
C LYS A 696 14.10 33.99 21.33
N LEU A 697 14.41 34.62 20.19
CA LEU A 697 15.27 35.81 20.14
C LEU A 697 14.65 36.92 21.00
N LYS A 698 15.38 37.34 22.04
CA LYS A 698 14.86 38.21 23.13
C LYS A 698 14.60 39.65 22.68
N ASP A 699 15.29 40.11 21.64
CA ASP A 699 15.18 41.49 21.14
C ASP A 699 14.36 41.56 19.85
N GLN A 700 13.33 42.42 19.84
CA GLN A 700 12.54 42.73 18.63
C GLN A 700 13.43 43.36 17.54
N SER A 701 14.50 44.06 17.91
CA SER A 701 15.44 44.68 16.97
C SER A 701 16.27 43.62 16.22
N GLU A 702 16.77 42.59 16.92
CA GLU A 702 17.46 41.44 16.31
C GLU A 702 16.54 40.64 15.39
N LYS A 703 15.30 40.35 15.84
CA LYS A 703 14.30 39.66 14.99
C LYS A 703 14.05 40.42 13.69
N LYS A 704 13.93 41.75 13.76
CA LYS A 704 13.71 42.61 12.60
C LYS A 704 14.95 42.70 11.69
N TYR A 705 16.15 42.59 12.27
CA TYR A 705 17.40 42.59 11.54
C TYR A 705 17.66 41.28 10.78
N ILE A 706 17.45 40.14 11.44
CA ILE A 706 17.65 38.79 10.89
C ILE A 706 16.61 38.46 9.82
N LYS A 707 15.39 39.02 9.94
CA LYS A 707 14.30 38.79 8.97
C LYS A 707 13.87 37.32 8.87
N GLY A 708 13.94 36.59 10.00
CA GLY A 708 13.55 35.18 10.09
C GLY A 708 12.12 34.90 9.61
N PRO A 709 11.09 35.61 10.09
CA PRO A 709 9.71 35.42 9.62
C PRO A 709 9.55 35.72 8.12
N ASP A 710 10.21 36.77 7.62
CA ASP A 710 10.23 37.11 6.19
C ASP A 710 10.85 35.97 5.35
N PHE A 711 11.91 35.32 5.83
CA PHE A 711 12.55 34.18 5.17
C PHE A 711 11.62 32.96 5.15
N VAL A 712 11.05 32.60 6.31
CA VAL A 712 10.12 31.46 6.43
C VAL A 712 8.92 31.63 5.51
N SER A 713 8.37 32.85 5.39
CA SER A 713 7.24 33.14 4.49
C SER A 713 7.56 32.96 2.99
N ARG A 714 8.84 32.94 2.60
CA ARG A 714 9.31 32.75 1.22
C ARG A 714 9.69 31.29 0.92
N LEU A 715 9.77 30.43 1.93
CA LEU A 715 9.92 28.99 1.72
C LEU A 715 8.62 28.42 1.15
N ARG A 716 8.74 27.54 0.16
CA ARG A 716 7.58 26.83 -0.41
C ARG A 716 7.40 25.42 0.14
N GLY A 717 8.39 24.90 0.86
CA GLY A 717 8.34 23.59 1.49
C GLY A 717 9.54 23.34 2.38
N HIS A 718 9.41 22.36 3.26
CA HIS A 718 10.51 21.91 4.12
C HIS A 718 10.50 20.38 4.28
N ILE A 719 11.66 19.81 4.62
CA ILE A 719 11.82 18.40 4.97
C ILE A 719 12.59 18.32 6.29
N ASN A 720 12.12 17.50 7.23
CA ASN A 720 12.95 17.07 8.35
C ASN A 720 13.34 15.61 8.12
N ILE A 721 14.64 15.35 7.95
CA ILE A 721 15.24 14.02 7.76
C ILE A 721 15.61 13.46 9.13
N LYS A 722 15.11 12.27 9.45
CA LYS A 722 15.34 11.64 10.76
C LYS A 722 16.64 10.83 10.75
N GLY A 723 17.34 10.84 11.87
CA GLY A 723 18.56 10.05 12.07
C GLY A 723 18.30 8.61 12.53
N PRO A 724 19.36 7.85 12.89
CA PRO A 724 19.23 6.50 13.44
C PRO A 724 18.72 6.48 14.89
N ASN A 725 18.66 7.64 15.54
CA ASN A 725 18.16 7.80 16.90
C ASN A 725 16.63 8.03 16.90
N PRO A 726 15.93 7.70 18.00
CA PRO A 726 14.52 8.02 18.15
C PRO A 726 14.28 9.53 18.13
N ASP A 727 13.22 9.97 17.46
CA ASP A 727 12.79 11.37 17.46
C ASP A 727 12.09 11.74 18.79
N VAL A 728 12.79 12.46 19.66
CA VAL A 728 12.30 12.87 20.99
C VAL A 728 11.30 14.04 20.93
N THR A 729 11.17 14.72 19.78
CA THR A 729 10.33 15.92 19.65
C THR A 729 8.82 15.65 19.69
N LYS A 730 8.40 14.39 19.58
CA LYS A 730 7.00 13.97 19.72
C LYS A 730 6.57 13.81 21.17
N CYS A 731 7.50 13.74 22.13
CA CYS A 731 7.22 13.70 23.55
C CYS A 731 6.77 15.10 24.01
N GLY A 732 5.47 15.28 24.22
CA GLY A 732 5.01 16.41 25.03
C GLY A 732 5.40 16.17 26.49
N GLU A 733 5.29 17.18 27.34
CA GLU A 733 5.61 17.11 28.79
C GLU A 733 4.80 16.05 29.58
N SER A 734 3.83 15.38 28.95
CA SER A 734 3.14 14.22 29.50
C SER A 734 3.98 12.94 29.30
N ASN A 735 4.41 12.33 30.41
CA ASN A 735 5.09 11.02 30.54
C ASN A 735 4.29 9.79 30.01
N SER A 736 3.42 9.96 29.01
CA SER A 736 2.77 8.83 28.35
C SER A 736 3.77 8.15 27.41
N ARG A 737 4.05 6.86 27.67
CA ARG A 737 4.84 5.94 26.82
C ARG A 737 4.32 5.84 25.36
N ASP A 738 3.20 6.49 25.02
CA ASP A 738 2.53 6.50 23.72
C ASP A 738 3.20 7.38 22.63
N LYS A 739 4.34 8.03 22.93
CA LYS A 739 5.06 8.94 22.00
C LYS A 739 6.48 8.50 21.66
N LEU A 740 6.76 7.20 21.66
CA LEU A 740 8.00 6.66 21.10
C LEU A 740 7.97 6.72 19.56
N ASP A 741 9.12 6.88 18.91
CA ASP A 741 9.31 6.79 17.45
C ASP A 741 9.74 5.36 17.07
N PRO A 742 8.87 4.33 17.11
CA PRO A 742 9.28 2.93 16.94
C PRO A 742 9.94 2.65 15.58
N ALA A 743 9.56 3.42 14.55
CA ALA A 743 10.10 3.31 13.20
C ALA A 743 11.62 3.57 13.14
N HIS A 744 12.21 4.25 14.14
CA HIS A 744 13.66 4.50 14.16
C HIS A 744 14.50 3.21 14.16
N ILE A 745 13.98 2.13 14.75
CA ILE A 745 14.68 0.83 14.80
C ILE A 745 14.84 0.25 13.39
N ILE A 746 13.77 0.28 12.60
CA ILE A 746 13.77 -0.17 11.21
C ILE A 746 14.57 0.79 10.34
N ARG A 747 14.42 2.11 10.54
CA ARG A 747 15.20 3.15 9.85
C ARG A 747 16.71 2.94 10.04
N ARG A 748 17.14 2.70 11.28
CA ARG A 748 18.52 2.37 11.66
C ARG A 748 19.00 1.11 10.98
N ALA A 749 18.18 0.05 10.96
CA ALA A 749 18.51 -1.19 10.27
C ALA A 749 18.69 -1.01 8.75
N VAL A 750 17.82 -0.24 8.11
CA VAL A 750 17.93 0.10 6.68
C VAL A 750 19.21 0.90 6.40
N GLN A 751 19.53 1.88 7.23
CA GLN A 751 20.76 2.68 7.12
C GLN A 751 22.02 1.81 7.29
N LEU A 752 22.07 1.00 8.35
CA LEU A 752 23.16 0.06 8.62
C LEU A 752 23.35 -0.93 7.45
N ARG A 753 22.26 -1.54 6.98
CA ARG A 753 22.30 -2.47 5.85
C ARG A 753 22.84 -1.79 4.58
N SER A 754 22.34 -0.61 4.25
CA SER A 754 22.76 0.14 3.07
C SER A 754 24.25 0.50 3.09
N MET A 755 24.78 0.88 4.26
CA MET A 755 26.20 1.17 4.45
C MET A 755 27.08 -0.06 4.23
N LEU A 756 26.69 -1.20 4.81
CA LEU A 756 27.41 -2.46 4.68
C LEU A 756 27.40 -2.96 3.23
N GLU A 757 26.26 -2.86 2.53
CA GLU A 757 26.14 -3.23 1.11
C GLU A 757 27.08 -2.41 0.21
N ARG A 758 27.21 -1.11 0.51
CA ARG A 758 28.02 -0.19 -0.30
C ARG A 758 29.51 -0.25 0.00
N THR A 759 29.87 -0.47 1.28
CA THR A 759 31.25 -0.29 1.76
C THR A 759 31.95 -1.63 1.99
N TYR A 760 31.21 -2.67 2.39
CA TYR A 760 31.75 -3.99 2.73
C TYR A 760 30.96 -5.13 2.06
N PRO A 761 30.80 -5.12 0.72
CA PRO A 761 30.01 -6.13 0.01
C PRO A 761 30.54 -7.56 0.20
N GLN A 762 31.80 -7.74 0.61
CA GLN A 762 32.39 -9.05 0.91
C GLN A 762 31.77 -9.76 2.13
N LEU A 763 31.13 -9.01 3.05
CA LEU A 763 30.41 -9.59 4.19
C LEU A 763 29.06 -10.19 3.79
N ILE A 764 28.63 -9.96 2.55
CA ILE A 764 27.32 -10.36 2.04
C ILE A 764 27.53 -11.47 1.03
N ASP A 765 26.92 -12.62 1.31
CA ASP A 765 26.94 -13.74 0.40
C ASP A 765 26.22 -13.37 -0.91
N LYS A 766 26.88 -13.61 -2.06
CA LYS A 766 26.39 -13.14 -3.36
C LYS A 766 25.09 -13.82 -3.79
N THR A 767 24.88 -15.07 -3.35
CA THR A 767 23.77 -15.93 -3.75
C THR A 767 22.57 -15.72 -2.83
N THR A 768 22.77 -15.87 -1.53
CA THR A 768 21.73 -15.78 -0.50
C THR A 768 21.44 -14.34 -0.07
N LYS A 769 22.29 -13.36 -0.42
CA LYS A 769 22.23 -11.96 0.03
C LYS A 769 22.31 -11.78 1.56
N LYS A 770 22.64 -12.84 2.29
CA LYS A 770 22.77 -12.84 3.74
C LYS A 770 24.09 -12.20 4.18
N LEU A 771 24.01 -11.34 5.19
CA LEU A 771 25.15 -10.72 5.86
C LEU A 771 25.71 -11.67 6.93
N ALA A 772 27.03 -11.84 6.92
CA ALA A 772 27.77 -12.57 7.94
C ALA A 772 28.09 -11.65 9.15
N ILE A 773 27.23 -11.66 10.17
CA ILE A 773 27.36 -10.84 11.40
C ILE A 773 26.99 -11.65 12.65
N SER A 774 27.62 -11.38 13.79
CA SER A 774 27.26 -12.01 15.07
C SER A 774 25.98 -11.42 15.67
N GLU A 775 25.22 -12.27 16.38
CA GLU A 775 24.01 -11.84 17.10
C GLU A 775 24.33 -10.74 18.12
N SER A 776 25.45 -10.88 18.83
CA SER A 776 25.89 -9.94 19.85
C SER A 776 26.18 -8.55 19.30
N VAL A 777 26.94 -8.45 18.21
CA VAL A 777 27.27 -7.17 17.56
C VAL A 777 26.00 -6.55 16.98
N LEU A 778 25.17 -7.34 16.31
CA LEU A 778 23.92 -6.86 15.73
C LEU A 778 22.95 -6.34 16.81
N HIS A 779 22.84 -7.05 17.93
CA HIS A 779 22.04 -6.64 19.08
C HIS A 779 22.52 -5.29 19.61
N GLY A 780 23.84 -5.11 19.82
CA GLY A 780 24.43 -3.83 20.23
C GLY A 780 24.15 -2.70 19.25
N LEU A 781 24.39 -2.92 17.95
CA LEU A 781 24.19 -1.91 16.89
C LEU A 781 22.73 -1.48 16.76
N LEU A 782 21.79 -2.40 16.93
CA LEU A 782 20.37 -2.08 16.80
C LEU A 782 19.78 -1.47 18.07
N ARG A 783 20.18 -1.91 19.27
CA ARG A 783 19.52 -1.53 20.53
C ARG A 783 20.18 -0.41 21.32
N VAL A 784 21.38 0.03 20.94
CA VAL A 784 22.04 1.18 21.58
C VAL A 784 21.08 2.37 21.68
N SER A 785 20.98 2.97 22.86
CA SER A 785 20.08 4.09 23.09
C SER A 785 20.36 5.27 22.16
N GLU A 786 21.63 5.56 21.91
CA GLU A 786 22.05 6.71 21.11
C GLU A 786 23.36 6.50 20.33
N TYR A 787 23.34 6.93 19.07
CA TYR A 787 24.52 7.29 18.30
C TYR A 787 24.80 8.79 18.45
N ARG A 788 25.87 9.17 19.17
CA ARG A 788 26.14 10.55 19.62
C ARG A 788 26.17 11.60 18.49
N HIS A 789 26.49 11.18 17.27
CA HIS A 789 26.52 12.02 16.06
C HIS A 789 25.69 11.43 14.90
N GLY A 790 24.62 10.70 15.23
CA GLY A 790 23.69 10.13 14.27
C GLY A 790 24.35 9.16 13.28
N VAL A 791 24.06 9.31 11.98
CA VAL A 791 24.57 8.43 10.91
C VAL A 791 26.10 8.49 10.82
N ARG A 792 26.74 9.62 11.15
CA ARG A 792 28.21 9.74 11.16
C ARG A 792 28.84 8.86 12.24
N SER A 793 28.24 8.78 13.43
CA SER A 793 28.68 7.85 14.47
C SER A 793 28.56 6.41 14.01
N LEU A 794 27.41 6.04 13.42
CA LEU A 794 27.21 4.70 12.85
C LEU A 794 28.29 4.37 11.80
N GLU A 795 28.52 5.27 10.85
CA GLU A 795 29.55 5.13 9.81
C GLU A 795 30.96 5.02 10.41
N SER A 796 31.26 5.82 11.44
CA SER A 796 32.56 5.79 12.12
C SER A 796 32.79 4.46 12.83
N VAL A 797 31.79 3.93 13.55
CA VAL A 797 31.89 2.60 14.18
C VAL A 797 32.21 1.52 13.14
N LEU A 798 31.54 1.53 11.99
CA LEU A 798 31.82 0.58 10.91
C LEU A 798 33.20 0.77 10.29
N THR A 799 33.61 2.02 10.04
CA THR A 799 34.88 2.35 9.37
C THR A 799 36.09 2.04 10.25
N MET A 800 35.99 2.27 11.56
CA MET A 800 37.03 1.93 12.53
C MET A 800 37.07 0.43 12.84
N SER A 801 36.01 -0.32 12.52
CA SER A 801 35.99 -1.77 12.66
C SER A 801 36.92 -2.42 11.63
N GLN A 802 37.56 -3.53 12.01
CA GLN A 802 38.48 -4.28 11.14
C GLN A 802 37.71 -5.15 10.12
N LEU A 803 36.93 -4.51 9.24
CA LEU A 803 36.04 -5.16 8.27
C LEU A 803 36.65 -5.33 6.88
N ALA A 804 37.75 -4.64 6.59
CA ALA A 804 38.46 -4.76 5.31
C ALA A 804 39.03 -6.18 5.17
N GLY A 805 38.51 -6.94 4.18
CA GLY A 805 38.88 -8.34 3.98
C GLY A 805 38.31 -9.32 5.00
N ALA A 806 37.49 -8.87 5.96
CA ALA A 806 36.80 -9.76 6.89
C ALA A 806 35.70 -10.55 6.16
N ALA A 807 35.58 -11.84 6.49
CA ALA A 807 34.48 -12.69 6.03
C ALA A 807 33.28 -12.69 7.00
N TYR A 808 33.45 -12.15 8.21
CA TYR A 808 32.47 -12.17 9.28
C TYR A 808 32.64 -10.94 10.19
N PHE A 809 31.53 -10.32 10.59
CA PHE A 809 31.53 -9.20 11.53
C PHE A 809 31.14 -9.70 12.94
N GLY A 810 32.15 -10.02 13.75
CA GLY A 810 32.01 -10.39 15.16
C GLY A 810 32.64 -9.37 16.10
N ILE A 811 32.66 -9.72 17.39
CA ILE A 811 33.16 -8.85 18.47
C ILE A 811 34.63 -8.49 18.25
N SER A 812 35.44 -9.41 17.71
CA SER A 812 36.88 -9.18 17.48
C SER A 812 37.18 -8.15 16.38
N GLN A 813 36.20 -7.80 15.54
CA GLN A 813 36.34 -6.77 14.52
C GLN A 813 35.97 -5.38 15.04
N LEU A 814 35.33 -5.28 16.21
CA LEU A 814 34.92 -3.98 16.76
C LEU A 814 36.13 -3.14 17.23
N PRO A 815 36.01 -1.81 17.22
CA PRO A 815 37.03 -0.93 17.78
C PRO A 815 37.21 -1.13 19.29
N PRO A 816 38.36 -0.75 19.86
CA PRO A 816 38.55 -0.65 21.29
C PRO A 816 37.50 0.23 21.99
N LYS A 817 37.25 -0.05 23.27
CA LYS A 817 36.22 0.61 24.08
C LYS A 817 36.32 2.15 24.03
N GLU A 818 37.53 2.68 24.17
CA GLU A 818 37.79 4.12 24.20
C GLU A 818 37.42 4.80 22.88
N GLN A 819 37.49 4.06 21.76
CA GLN A 819 37.06 4.57 20.45
C GLN A 819 35.54 4.49 20.29
N LEU A 820 34.92 3.42 20.78
CA LEU A 820 33.47 3.26 20.76
C LEU A 820 32.76 4.35 21.59
N GLU A 821 33.28 4.68 22.78
CA GLU A 821 32.69 5.67 23.69
C GLU A 821 32.52 7.06 23.05
N MET A 822 33.33 7.41 22.04
CA MET A 822 33.19 8.67 21.30
C MET A 822 31.93 8.71 20.42
N HIS A 823 31.38 7.56 20.02
CA HIS A 823 30.36 7.48 18.98
C HIS A 823 29.04 6.89 19.46
N VAL A 824 29.06 5.98 20.44
CA VAL A 824 27.89 5.28 20.97
C VAL A 824 27.72 5.54 22.46
N ALA A 825 26.48 5.40 22.94
CA ALA A 825 26.16 5.45 24.35
C ALA A 825 26.76 4.27 25.14
N ASP A 826 26.84 4.43 26.46
CA ASP A 826 27.55 3.52 27.37
C ASP A 826 26.89 2.12 27.46
N ASP A 827 25.62 2.03 27.04
CA ASP A 827 24.85 0.78 26.99
C ASP A 827 25.22 -0.15 25.82
N PHE A 828 26.02 0.31 24.86
CA PHE A 828 26.40 -0.50 23.68
C PHE A 828 27.11 -1.81 24.03
N LEU A 829 28.14 -1.75 24.90
CA LEU A 829 28.91 -2.94 25.29
C LEU A 829 28.09 -3.91 26.16
N GLU A 830 27.18 -3.38 26.98
CA GLU A 830 26.22 -4.20 27.72
C GLU A 830 25.24 -4.88 26.75
N GLY A 831 24.77 -4.15 25.74
CA GLY A 831 23.97 -4.70 24.65
C GLY A 831 24.67 -5.85 23.91
N ILE A 832 25.99 -5.76 23.68
CA ILE A 832 26.76 -6.87 23.08
C ILE A 832 26.76 -8.11 23.98
N ARG A 833 27.02 -7.94 25.28
CA ARG A 833 27.00 -9.05 26.26
C ARG A 833 25.63 -9.73 26.33
N GLN A 834 24.57 -8.93 26.33
CA GLN A 834 23.19 -9.46 26.31
C GLN A 834 22.91 -10.22 25.02
N GLY A 835 23.37 -9.72 23.87
CA GLY A 835 23.19 -10.39 22.58
C GLY A 835 23.95 -11.72 22.47
N GLU A 836 25.10 -11.86 23.13
CA GLU A 836 25.84 -13.14 23.22
C GLU A 836 24.99 -14.21 23.92
N LEU A 837 24.36 -13.85 25.04
CA LEU A 837 23.44 -14.73 25.76
C LEU A 837 22.20 -15.12 24.92
N THR A 838 21.72 -14.23 24.05
CA THR A 838 20.61 -14.56 23.15
C THR A 838 21.02 -15.54 22.04
N GLY A 839 22.25 -15.44 21.53
CA GLY A 839 22.79 -16.33 20.50
C GLY A 839 22.78 -17.80 20.94
N ASP A 840 23.18 -18.05 22.19
CA ASP A 840 23.21 -19.40 22.80
C ASP A 840 21.83 -20.06 22.88
N ILE A 841 20.75 -19.27 22.88
CA ILE A 841 19.37 -19.74 23.03
C ILE A 841 18.68 -19.93 21.67
N ILE A 842 19.06 -19.13 20.65
CA ILE A 842 18.36 -19.11 19.36
C ILE A 842 18.40 -20.45 18.64
N GLU A 843 19.55 -21.13 18.59
CA GLU A 843 19.68 -22.42 17.90
C GLU A 843 18.84 -23.53 18.56
N PRO A 844 18.96 -23.77 19.87
CA PRO A 844 18.07 -24.68 20.58
C PRO A 844 16.58 -24.39 20.39
N LEU A 845 16.22 -23.11 20.37
CA LEU A 845 14.84 -22.67 20.22
C LEU A 845 14.33 -22.83 18.78
N ALA A 846 15.20 -22.61 17.79
CA ALA A 846 14.90 -22.86 16.38
C ALA A 846 14.64 -24.36 16.12
N GLU A 847 15.47 -25.23 16.71
CA GLU A 847 15.26 -26.68 16.69
C GLU A 847 13.89 -27.04 17.31
N ALA A 848 13.57 -26.46 18.47
CA ALA A 848 12.29 -26.68 19.15
C ALA A 848 11.09 -26.24 18.27
N CYS A 849 11.16 -25.06 17.64
CA CYS A 849 10.13 -24.57 16.74
C CYS A 849 9.91 -25.52 15.55
N HIS A 850 10.98 -26.06 14.96
CA HIS A 850 10.91 -27.03 13.86
C HIS A 850 10.25 -28.34 14.29
N GLU A 851 10.70 -28.91 15.42
CA GLU A 851 10.12 -30.15 15.97
C GLU A 851 8.62 -29.97 16.25
N SER A 852 8.23 -28.86 16.88
CA SER A 852 6.81 -28.56 17.14
C SER A 852 6.00 -28.49 15.86
N TYR A 853 6.48 -27.78 14.84
CA TYR A 853 5.78 -27.65 13.56
C TYR A 853 5.52 -29.01 12.87
N GLU A 854 6.52 -29.89 12.82
CA GLU A 854 6.36 -31.21 12.19
C GLU A 854 5.44 -32.14 12.99
N ILE A 855 5.46 -32.05 14.33
CA ILE A 855 4.51 -32.77 15.18
C ILE A 855 3.06 -32.33 14.90
N LEU A 856 2.81 -31.01 14.84
CA LEU A 856 1.47 -30.48 14.54
C LEU A 856 0.99 -30.94 13.15
N ARG A 857 1.89 -30.89 12.17
CA ARG A 857 1.62 -31.36 10.80
C ARG A 857 1.25 -32.84 10.76
N MET A 858 1.90 -33.67 11.58
CA MET A 858 1.60 -35.09 11.68
C MET A 858 0.26 -35.35 12.38
N ILE A 859 -0.01 -34.65 13.49
CA ILE A 859 -1.28 -34.76 14.23
C ILE A 859 -2.47 -34.42 13.33
N MET A 860 -2.37 -33.33 12.55
CA MET A 860 -3.41 -32.94 11.60
C MET A 860 -3.67 -34.00 10.51
N ARG A 861 -2.68 -34.80 10.13
CA ARG A 861 -2.81 -35.88 9.13
C ARG A 861 -3.41 -37.17 9.69
N LEU A 862 -3.33 -37.41 11.00
CA LEU A 862 -3.76 -38.67 11.60
C LEU A 862 -5.27 -38.74 11.83
N GLY A 863 -6.00 -37.61 11.76
CA GLY A 863 -7.47 -37.59 11.84
C GLY A 863 -8.07 -38.05 13.18
N GLU A 864 -7.24 -38.24 14.21
CA GLU A 864 -7.65 -38.76 15.52
C GLU A 864 -8.68 -37.82 16.21
N PRO A 865 -9.61 -38.36 17.03
CA PRO A 865 -10.56 -37.56 17.80
C PRO A 865 -9.86 -36.60 18.76
N ILE A 866 -10.35 -35.36 18.82
CA ILE A 866 -9.79 -34.30 19.67
C ILE A 866 -9.67 -34.74 21.13
N GLY A 867 -10.69 -35.43 21.66
CA GLY A 867 -10.69 -35.89 23.05
C GLY A 867 -9.52 -36.81 23.39
N ASP A 868 -9.12 -37.68 22.47
CA ASP A 868 -8.05 -38.65 22.68
C ASP A 868 -6.66 -38.02 22.52
N ILE A 869 -6.52 -37.08 21.57
CA ILE A 869 -5.31 -36.26 21.41
C ILE A 869 -5.14 -35.37 22.64
N ILE A 870 -6.20 -34.69 23.08
CA ILE A 870 -6.21 -33.85 24.29
C ILE A 870 -5.86 -34.69 25.52
N ALA A 871 -6.47 -35.87 25.71
CA ALA A 871 -6.16 -36.75 26.83
C ALA A 871 -4.69 -37.23 26.80
N ALA A 872 -4.17 -37.61 25.63
CA ALA A 872 -2.80 -38.07 25.48
C ALA A 872 -1.76 -36.94 25.67
N LEU A 873 -2.06 -35.71 25.18
CA LEU A 873 -1.21 -34.53 25.31
C LEU A 873 -1.28 -33.92 26.71
N ALA A 874 -2.47 -33.86 27.33
CA ALA A 874 -2.68 -33.32 28.68
C ALA A 874 -2.03 -34.19 29.76
N GLU A 875 -1.94 -35.51 29.54
CA GLU A 875 -1.24 -36.41 30.46
C GLU A 875 0.28 -36.46 30.24
N ALA A 876 0.83 -35.63 29.34
CA ALA A 876 2.26 -35.61 28.99
C ALA A 876 2.84 -37.02 28.74
N ARG A 877 2.05 -37.93 28.12
CA ARG A 877 2.48 -39.32 27.91
C ARG A 877 3.64 -39.33 26.92
N HIS A 878 4.86 -39.44 27.46
CA HIS A 878 6.11 -39.55 26.71
C HIS A 878 6.06 -40.64 25.61
N GLU A 879 5.22 -41.65 25.77
CA GLU A 879 4.95 -42.72 24.79
C GLU A 879 4.21 -42.25 23.54
N PHE A 880 3.24 -41.33 23.65
CA PHE A 880 2.50 -40.79 22.50
C PHE A 880 3.41 -39.93 21.61
N TYR A 881 4.24 -39.08 22.23
CA TYR A 881 5.28 -38.33 21.54
C TYR A 881 6.33 -39.24 20.89
N ARG A 882 6.70 -40.34 21.55
CA ARG A 882 7.62 -41.34 20.99
C ARG A 882 7.02 -42.04 19.77
N MET A 883 5.74 -42.39 19.82
CA MET A 883 4.99 -42.93 18.68
C MET A 883 4.93 -41.94 17.52
N LEU A 884 4.62 -40.65 17.77
CA LEU A 884 4.62 -39.61 16.74
C LEU A 884 6.01 -39.44 16.11
N ARG A 885 7.08 -39.40 16.91
CA ARG A 885 8.47 -39.38 16.42
C ARG A 885 8.82 -40.61 15.57
N MET A 886 8.34 -41.79 15.97
CA MET A 886 8.51 -43.01 15.16
C MET A 886 7.78 -42.93 13.83
N LYS A 887 6.53 -42.43 13.80
CA LYS A 887 5.77 -42.21 12.56
C LYS A 887 6.40 -41.13 11.67
N MET A 888 6.97 -40.07 12.24
CA MET A 888 7.72 -39.04 11.49
C MET A 888 8.96 -39.64 10.81
N ARG A 889 9.70 -40.52 11.51
CA ARG A 889 10.84 -41.25 10.94
C ARG A 889 10.42 -42.21 9.82
N GLN A 890 9.25 -42.82 9.90
CA GLN A 890 8.70 -43.68 8.85
C GLN A 890 8.22 -42.88 7.61
N THR A 891 7.92 -41.59 7.76
CA THR A 891 7.41 -40.71 6.69
C THR A 891 8.46 -39.77 6.10
N ASN A 892 9.74 -39.99 6.44
CA ASN A 892 10.89 -39.29 5.86
C ASN A 892 10.91 -37.77 6.13
N VAL A 893 10.43 -37.34 7.30
CA VAL A 893 10.56 -35.95 7.79
C VAL A 893 12.01 -35.68 8.19
N LYS A 894 12.60 -34.58 7.71
CA LYS A 894 13.98 -34.19 8.04
C LYS A 894 14.09 -33.65 9.48
N GLU A 895 15.09 -34.10 10.23
CA GLU A 895 15.45 -33.51 11.53
C GLU A 895 16.11 -32.14 11.32
N TYR A 896 16.08 -31.27 12.33
CA TYR A 896 16.58 -29.88 12.21
C TYR A 896 18.05 -29.82 11.75
N VAL A 897 18.88 -30.73 12.25
CA VAL A 897 20.31 -30.83 11.89
C VAL A 897 20.52 -31.08 10.39
N ASP A 898 19.60 -31.80 9.76
CA ASP A 898 19.64 -32.21 8.34
C ASP A 898 18.94 -31.22 7.40
N LEU A 899 18.37 -30.14 7.94
CA LEU A 899 17.85 -29.03 7.14
C LEU A 899 19.01 -28.28 6.46
N ASP A 900 18.73 -27.70 5.31
CA ASP A 900 19.66 -26.76 4.70
C ASP A 900 19.70 -25.45 5.52
N GLU A 901 20.72 -24.61 5.29
CA GLU A 901 20.87 -23.36 6.04
C GLU A 901 19.77 -22.32 5.73
N ALA A 902 19.00 -22.49 4.65
CA ALA A 902 17.85 -21.63 4.39
C ALA A 902 16.68 -21.99 5.33
N ASP A 903 16.37 -23.27 5.45
CA ASP A 903 15.34 -23.81 6.34
C ASP A 903 15.70 -23.63 7.83
N LYS A 904 16.97 -23.81 8.21
CA LYS A 904 17.43 -23.51 9.58
C LYS A 904 17.24 -22.04 9.92
N GLU A 905 17.63 -21.15 9.01
CA GLU A 905 17.48 -19.71 9.23
C GLU A 905 16.01 -19.29 9.38
N SER A 906 15.10 -19.91 8.63
CA SER A 906 13.65 -19.68 8.78
C SER A 906 13.18 -19.98 10.22
N ASN A 907 13.65 -21.08 10.79
CA ASN A 907 13.35 -21.44 12.17
C ASN A 907 14.03 -20.49 13.19
N ARG A 908 15.28 -20.08 12.95
CA ARG A 908 15.96 -19.05 13.78
C ARG A 908 15.21 -17.72 13.75
N ALA A 909 14.64 -17.35 12.60
CA ALA A 909 13.82 -16.15 12.47
C ALA A 909 12.57 -16.22 13.36
N VAL A 910 11.90 -17.38 13.44
CA VAL A 910 10.78 -17.61 14.37
C VAL A 910 11.25 -17.56 15.83
N ALA A 911 12.37 -18.22 16.15
CA ALA A 911 12.95 -18.25 17.49
C ALA A 911 13.25 -16.83 18.03
N ARG A 912 13.76 -15.93 17.18
CA ARG A 912 14.03 -14.53 17.56
C ARG A 912 12.77 -13.73 17.93
N VAL A 913 11.62 -14.10 17.37
CA VAL A 913 10.32 -13.47 17.70
C VAL A 913 9.77 -13.98 19.04
N VAL A 914 10.18 -15.17 19.50
CA VAL A 914 9.72 -15.72 20.80
C VAL A 914 10.14 -14.82 21.95
N ALA A 915 11.36 -14.27 21.94
CA ALA A 915 11.80 -13.33 22.96
C ALA A 915 10.91 -12.07 23.01
N ALA A 916 10.51 -11.55 21.83
CA ALA A 916 9.60 -10.42 21.73
C ALA A 916 8.21 -10.72 22.30
N LYS A 917 7.67 -11.90 22.00
CA LYS A 917 6.39 -12.37 22.55
C LYS A 917 6.43 -12.51 24.08
N LEU A 918 7.50 -13.10 24.61
CA LEU A 918 7.68 -13.24 26.05
C LEU A 918 7.74 -11.87 26.73
N HIS A 919 8.46 -10.91 26.15
CA HIS A 919 8.52 -9.55 26.69
C HIS A 919 7.14 -8.88 26.76
N GLU A 920 6.29 -9.09 25.75
CA GLU A 920 4.93 -8.54 25.69
C GLU A 920 4.01 -9.05 26.79
N VAL A 921 4.20 -10.30 27.20
CA VAL A 921 3.51 -10.89 28.35
C VAL A 921 4.25 -10.69 29.68
N LYS A 922 5.20 -9.75 29.72
CA LYS A 922 6.05 -9.43 30.89
C LYS A 922 6.84 -10.65 31.37
N CYS A 923 7.42 -11.41 30.46
CA CYS A 923 8.32 -12.52 30.74
C CYS A 923 9.68 -12.30 30.05
N LYS A 924 10.75 -12.85 30.61
CA LYS A 924 12.06 -12.93 29.94
C LYS A 924 12.67 -14.31 30.10
N ILE A 925 13.56 -14.67 29.18
CA ILE A 925 14.38 -15.87 29.28
C ILE A 925 15.61 -15.53 30.13
N ARG A 926 15.92 -16.37 31.12
CA ARG A 926 17.12 -16.26 31.96
C ARG A 926 17.85 -17.58 32.00
N ARG A 927 19.18 -17.56 32.09
CA ARG A 927 19.99 -18.76 32.37
C ARG A 927 19.74 -19.22 33.80
N ARG A 928 19.46 -20.50 33.98
CA ARG A 928 19.27 -21.13 35.30
C ARG A 928 20.59 -21.07 36.07
N GLN A 929 20.59 -20.40 37.22
CA GLN A 929 21.73 -20.39 38.13
C GLN A 929 21.63 -21.58 39.10
N THR A 930 22.77 -22.15 39.50
CA THR A 930 22.85 -23.23 40.49
C THR A 930 22.22 -22.80 41.82
N LEU A 931 21.50 -23.73 42.44
CA LEU A 931 20.58 -23.66 43.60
C LEU A 931 20.94 -22.83 44.87
N ASN A 932 22.01 -22.03 44.91
CA ASN A 932 22.54 -21.42 46.15
C ASN A 932 22.66 -19.87 46.14
N ASP A 933 21.82 -19.15 45.39
CA ASP A 933 21.78 -17.66 45.47
C ASP A 933 20.64 -17.19 46.41
N PRO A 934 20.94 -16.57 47.57
CA PRO A 934 19.93 -16.19 48.57
C PRO A 934 19.04 -14.98 48.18
N LEU A 935 19.17 -14.45 46.96
CA LEU A 935 18.38 -13.31 46.45
C LEU A 935 17.19 -13.71 45.55
N ILE A 936 16.89 -15.00 45.38
CA ILE A 936 15.84 -15.47 44.45
C ILE A 936 14.56 -15.84 45.21
N ASP A 937 13.49 -15.09 44.94
CA ASP A 937 12.13 -15.48 45.31
C ASP A 937 11.62 -16.55 44.34
N HIS A 938 11.61 -17.81 44.81
CA HIS A 938 11.23 -18.98 44.01
C HIS A 938 9.74 -18.98 43.58
N GLU A 939 8.90 -18.07 44.11
CA GLU A 939 7.50 -17.90 43.68
C GLU A 939 7.37 -17.27 42.28
N GLN A 940 8.42 -16.62 41.75
CA GLN A 940 8.39 -15.93 40.46
C GLN A 940 8.85 -16.76 39.25
N CYS A 941 9.47 -17.92 39.47
CA CYS A 941 9.91 -18.82 38.41
C CYS A 941 8.74 -19.63 37.85
N VAL A 942 8.55 -19.60 36.53
CA VAL A 942 7.57 -20.46 35.85
C VAL A 942 8.12 -21.89 35.83
N SER A 943 7.78 -22.70 36.84
CA SER A 943 8.36 -24.04 37.00
C SER A 943 7.98 -24.99 35.84
N ALA A 944 8.88 -25.93 35.50
CA ALA A 944 8.65 -26.98 34.49
C ALA A 944 7.43 -27.89 34.79
N LYS A 945 6.87 -27.85 36.02
CA LYS A 945 5.68 -28.60 36.43
C LYS A 945 4.41 -27.74 36.54
N GLY A 946 4.54 -26.42 36.51
CA GLY A 946 3.41 -25.47 36.61
C GLY A 946 2.96 -24.88 35.27
N GLY A 947 3.70 -25.12 34.18
CA GLY A 947 3.39 -24.59 32.85
C GLY A 947 3.43 -23.06 32.77
N LEU A 948 3.21 -22.50 31.59
CA LEU A 948 3.05 -21.05 31.36
C LEU A 948 1.68 -20.55 31.90
N ALA A 949 1.16 -21.17 32.96
CA ALA A 949 -0.21 -21.00 33.46
C ALA A 949 -0.54 -19.52 33.71
N GLY A 950 -1.59 -19.05 33.03
CA GLY A 950 -2.06 -17.66 33.03
C GLY A 950 -1.51 -16.76 31.91
N VAL A 951 -0.53 -17.23 31.11
CA VAL A 951 0.10 -16.47 30.02
C VAL A 951 0.04 -17.19 28.66
N GLU A 952 -0.17 -18.51 28.66
CA GLU A 952 -0.25 -19.38 27.46
C GLU A 952 -1.21 -18.86 26.39
N GLU A 953 -2.43 -18.51 26.78
CA GLU A 953 -3.47 -18.05 25.86
C GLU A 953 -3.05 -16.74 25.16
N THR A 954 -2.41 -15.82 25.88
CA THR A 954 -1.91 -14.56 25.28
C THR A 954 -0.80 -14.82 24.27
N LEU A 955 0.13 -15.74 24.57
CA LEU A 955 1.19 -16.12 23.62
C LEU A 955 0.64 -16.79 22.35
N GLN A 956 -0.41 -17.62 22.49
CA GLN A 956 -1.11 -18.25 21.37
C GLN A 956 -1.79 -17.20 20.49
N ILE A 957 -2.53 -16.26 21.10
CA ILE A 957 -3.18 -15.17 20.38
C ILE A 957 -2.15 -14.34 19.60
N LEU A 958 -1.03 -13.99 20.23
CA LEU A 958 0.04 -13.21 19.58
C LEU A 958 0.66 -13.94 18.39
N GLU A 959 0.89 -15.25 18.48
CA GLU A 959 1.41 -16.02 17.34
C GLU A 959 0.37 -16.20 16.23
N HIS A 960 -0.88 -16.50 16.59
CA HIS A 960 -1.96 -16.61 15.61
C HIS A 960 -2.18 -15.28 14.89
N ASP A 961 -2.19 -14.15 15.63
CA ASP A 961 -2.29 -12.82 15.05
C ASP A 961 -1.13 -12.50 14.12
N ARG A 962 0.11 -12.84 14.49
CA ARG A 962 1.28 -12.67 13.60
C ARG A 962 1.11 -13.46 12.30
N TRP A 963 0.75 -14.73 12.40
CA TRP A 963 0.49 -15.58 11.23
C TRP A 963 -0.66 -15.02 10.38
N LEU A 964 -1.74 -14.59 11.03
CA LEU A 964 -2.91 -14.04 10.37
C LEU A 964 -2.59 -12.72 9.67
N ARG A 965 -1.79 -11.82 10.27
CA ARG A 965 -1.27 -10.58 9.64
C ARG A 965 -0.56 -10.89 8.34
N GLU A 966 0.36 -11.85 8.36
CA GLU A 966 1.13 -12.25 7.18
C GLU A 966 0.21 -12.73 6.05
N LYS A 967 -0.78 -13.58 6.37
CA LYS A 967 -1.73 -14.09 5.38
C LYS A 967 -2.65 -13.00 4.85
N LEU A 968 -3.21 -12.17 5.73
CA LEU A 968 -4.09 -11.08 5.32
C LEU A 968 -3.36 -10.03 4.46
N MET A 969 -2.10 -9.71 4.78
CA MET A 969 -1.31 -8.80 3.93
C MET A 969 -1.02 -9.37 2.55
N ARG A 970 -0.89 -10.70 2.46
CA ARG A 970 -0.85 -11.42 1.20
C ARG A 970 -2.24 -11.60 0.58
N GLY A 971 -3.28 -10.91 1.03
CA GLY A 971 -4.60 -10.97 0.41
C GLY A 971 -5.33 -12.29 0.62
N PHE A 972 -4.99 -13.06 1.68
CA PHE A 972 -5.76 -14.25 2.01
C PHE A 972 -7.16 -13.88 2.51
N GLU A 973 -8.17 -14.64 2.10
CA GLU A 973 -9.56 -14.45 2.50
C GLU A 973 -10.10 -15.67 3.26
N TYR A 974 -11.00 -15.40 4.21
CA TYR A 974 -11.82 -16.43 4.80
C TYR A 974 -12.73 -17.06 3.74
N VAL A 975 -12.96 -18.37 3.84
CA VAL A 975 -13.97 -19.08 3.06
C VAL A 975 -14.75 -20.01 3.98
N GLU A 976 -16.08 -19.88 4.00
CA GLU A 976 -16.96 -20.83 4.66
C GLU A 976 -17.01 -22.09 3.79
N LEU A 977 -16.85 -23.26 4.41
CA LEU A 977 -16.91 -24.55 3.71
C LEU A 977 -18.21 -25.25 4.12
N PRO A 978 -19.26 -25.26 3.27
CA PRO A 978 -20.54 -25.88 3.61
C PRO A 978 -20.36 -27.36 3.94
N GLY A 979 -20.84 -27.79 5.10
CA GLY A 979 -20.75 -29.18 5.56
C GLY A 979 -19.34 -29.64 5.96
N PHE A 980 -18.37 -28.74 6.04
CA PHE A 980 -17.05 -29.05 6.58
C PHE A 980 -17.09 -29.06 8.11
N ASP A 981 -16.74 -30.21 8.68
CA ASP A 981 -16.56 -30.40 10.11
C ASP A 981 -15.09 -30.78 10.37
N PRO A 982 -14.29 -29.91 11.04
CA PRO A 982 -12.89 -30.20 11.34
C PRO A 982 -12.68 -31.36 12.32
N ASP A 983 -13.74 -31.85 12.97
CA ASP A 983 -13.74 -33.06 13.81
C ASP A 983 -13.97 -34.35 13.01
N ASN A 984 -14.40 -34.23 11.76
CA ASN A 984 -14.57 -35.38 10.86
C ASN A 984 -13.30 -35.61 10.03
N ALA A 985 -12.65 -36.77 10.21
CA ALA A 985 -11.42 -37.14 9.49
C ALA A 985 -11.60 -37.16 7.96
N GLU A 986 -12.73 -37.67 7.46
CA GLU A 986 -13.01 -37.71 6.02
C GLU A 986 -13.23 -36.29 5.45
N ALA A 987 -13.86 -35.41 6.22
CA ALA A 987 -14.03 -34.01 5.84
C ALA A 987 -12.69 -33.24 5.83
N MET A 988 -11.82 -33.50 6.81
CA MET A 988 -10.46 -32.98 6.86
C MET A 988 -9.59 -33.49 5.71
N ASP A 989 -9.66 -34.78 5.37
CA ASP A 989 -8.93 -35.36 4.23
C ASP A 989 -9.45 -34.82 2.89
N ALA A 990 -10.77 -34.74 2.72
CA ALA A 990 -11.38 -34.10 1.55
C ALA A 990 -10.98 -32.62 1.44
N TRP A 991 -10.81 -31.92 2.58
CA TRP A 991 -10.27 -30.58 2.60
C TRP A 991 -8.80 -30.55 2.22
N PHE A 992 -7.92 -31.39 2.77
CA PHE A 992 -6.50 -31.42 2.40
C PHE A 992 -6.30 -31.64 0.89
N GLN A 993 -7.14 -32.48 0.28
CA GLN A 993 -7.16 -32.66 -1.18
C GLN A 993 -7.53 -31.37 -1.92
N LYS A 994 -8.50 -30.60 -1.40
CA LYS A 994 -8.95 -29.31 -1.96
C LYS A 994 -8.12 -28.09 -1.53
N GLU A 995 -7.33 -28.19 -0.46
CA GLU A 995 -6.57 -27.11 0.16
C GLU A 995 -5.57 -26.52 -0.85
N SER A 996 -4.97 -27.38 -1.66
CA SER A 996 -4.08 -26.97 -2.76
C SER A 996 -4.79 -26.02 -3.75
N ARG A 997 -6.09 -26.21 -4.02
CA ARG A 997 -6.91 -25.34 -4.88
C ARG A 997 -7.19 -24.00 -4.19
N PHE A 998 -7.61 -24.01 -2.93
CA PHE A 998 -7.92 -22.77 -2.20
C PHE A 998 -6.68 -21.93 -1.90
N LYS A 999 -5.53 -22.55 -1.62
CA LYS A 999 -4.24 -21.86 -1.49
C LYS A 999 -3.82 -21.11 -2.76
N LYS A 1000 -4.13 -21.66 -3.95
CA LYS A 1000 -3.84 -20.98 -5.23
C LYS A 1000 -4.61 -19.66 -5.40
N VAL A 1001 -5.82 -19.59 -4.84
CA VAL A 1001 -6.66 -18.36 -4.86
C VAL A 1001 -6.60 -17.60 -3.53
N ARG A 1002 -5.63 -17.94 -2.67
CA ARG A 1002 -5.42 -17.35 -1.34
C ARG A 1002 -6.70 -17.35 -0.48
N ARG A 1003 -7.42 -18.47 -0.44
CA ARG A 1003 -8.54 -18.67 0.49
C ARG A 1003 -8.22 -19.74 1.51
N ASN A 1004 -8.61 -19.51 2.76
CA ASN A 1004 -8.53 -20.53 3.79
C ASN A 1004 -9.56 -20.27 4.90
N TRP A 1005 -10.19 -21.32 5.41
CA TRP A 1005 -11.23 -21.24 6.43
C TRP A 1005 -10.67 -20.85 7.81
N ASN A 1006 -9.36 -21.04 8.04
CA ASN A 1006 -8.71 -20.65 9.28
C ASN A 1006 -8.25 -19.16 9.31
N ILE A 1007 -8.55 -18.37 8.27
CA ILE A 1007 -8.34 -16.92 8.24
C ILE A 1007 -9.42 -16.24 9.09
N GLN A 1008 -9.29 -16.35 10.40
CA GLN A 1008 -10.24 -15.81 11.37
C GLN A 1008 -9.56 -15.41 12.67
N ARG A 1009 -10.22 -14.57 13.48
CA ARG A 1009 -9.77 -14.21 14.83
C ARG A 1009 -9.51 -15.45 15.67
N TYR A 1010 -8.54 -15.35 16.58
CA TYR A 1010 -8.26 -16.44 17.53
C TYR A 1010 -9.52 -16.89 18.27
N ASP A 1011 -10.36 -15.97 18.74
CA ASP A 1011 -11.60 -16.27 19.46
C ASP A 1011 -12.53 -17.20 18.67
N ASN A 1012 -12.59 -17.04 17.35
CA ASN A 1012 -13.43 -17.81 16.43
C ASN A 1012 -12.75 -19.09 15.93
N LEU A 1013 -11.47 -19.31 16.25
CA LEU A 1013 -10.72 -20.48 15.81
C LEU A 1013 -11.28 -21.75 16.46
N HIS A 1014 -11.33 -22.83 15.68
CA HIS A 1014 -11.83 -24.11 16.17
C HIS A 1014 -10.98 -24.61 17.36
N PRO A 1015 -11.58 -25.19 18.43
CA PRO A 1015 -10.86 -25.62 19.63
C PRO A 1015 -9.63 -26.51 19.36
N LYS A 1016 -9.70 -27.38 18.35
CA LYS A 1016 -8.58 -28.20 17.86
C LYS A 1016 -7.30 -27.39 17.64
N PHE A 1017 -7.42 -26.25 16.98
CA PHE A 1017 -6.27 -25.45 16.55
C PHE A 1017 -5.74 -24.55 17.67
N LYS A 1018 -6.64 -24.07 18.54
CA LYS A 1018 -6.23 -23.40 19.80
C LYS A 1018 -5.35 -24.33 20.66
N GLU A 1019 -5.75 -25.60 20.75
CA GLU A 1019 -5.01 -26.60 21.51
C GLU A 1019 -3.65 -26.96 20.87
N LEU A 1020 -3.59 -26.98 19.53
CA LEU A 1020 -2.34 -27.15 18.78
C LEU A 1020 -1.35 -26.01 19.09
N ASP A 1021 -1.81 -24.76 19.07
CA ASP A 1021 -0.99 -23.61 19.42
C ASP A 1021 -0.53 -23.64 20.89
N ARG A 1022 -1.38 -24.16 21.79
CA ARG A 1022 -1.05 -24.39 23.21
C ARG A 1022 0.10 -25.36 23.36
N VAL A 1023 0.02 -26.50 22.69
CA VAL A 1023 1.04 -27.55 22.75
C VAL A 1023 2.38 -27.06 22.19
N ALA A 1024 2.35 -26.33 21.07
CA ALA A 1024 3.55 -25.71 20.49
C ALA A 1024 4.25 -24.77 21.48
N SER A 1025 3.46 -23.94 22.18
CA SER A 1025 3.97 -22.99 23.18
C SER A 1025 4.58 -23.71 24.40
N GLN A 1026 4.00 -24.83 24.83
CA GLN A 1026 4.52 -25.61 25.96
C GLN A 1026 5.83 -26.33 25.63
N GLN A 1027 5.99 -26.84 24.41
CA GLN A 1027 7.23 -27.47 23.97
C GLN A 1027 8.40 -26.50 23.96
N ILE A 1028 8.18 -25.25 23.55
CA ILE A 1028 9.19 -24.19 23.62
C ILE A 1028 9.68 -24.00 25.06
N ALA A 1029 8.77 -23.90 26.03
CA ALA A 1029 9.15 -23.73 27.44
C ALA A 1029 9.91 -24.96 28.00
N GLN A 1030 9.47 -26.17 27.65
CA GLN A 1030 10.15 -27.40 28.05
C GLN A 1030 11.57 -27.48 27.47
N LYS A 1031 11.75 -27.14 26.19
CA LYS A 1031 13.05 -27.13 25.54
C LYS A 1031 13.99 -26.12 26.18
N LEU A 1032 13.54 -24.89 26.44
CA LEU A 1032 14.34 -23.91 27.17
C LEU A 1032 14.84 -24.47 28.53
N HIS A 1033 14.00 -25.23 29.23
CA HIS A 1033 14.38 -25.90 30.47
C HIS A 1033 15.47 -26.97 30.29
N GLU A 1034 15.39 -27.79 29.24
CA GLU A 1034 16.39 -28.81 28.88
C GLU A 1034 17.78 -28.18 28.64
N PHE A 1035 17.82 -26.98 28.03
CA PHE A 1035 19.05 -26.25 27.75
C PHE A 1035 19.56 -25.39 28.90
N GLY A 1036 18.96 -25.52 30.11
CA GLY A 1036 19.41 -24.80 31.30
C GLY A 1036 18.93 -23.35 31.36
N TYR A 1037 17.81 -23.02 30.72
CA TYR A 1037 17.15 -21.73 30.79
C TYR A 1037 15.78 -21.85 31.48
N GLU A 1038 15.28 -20.73 32.00
CA GLU A 1038 13.94 -20.63 32.57
C GLU A 1038 13.26 -19.33 32.12
N ILE A 1039 11.93 -19.36 32.09
CA ILE A 1039 11.11 -18.19 31.83
C ILE A 1039 10.74 -17.59 33.19
N VAL A 1040 11.06 -16.32 33.39
CA VAL A 1040 10.75 -15.58 34.61
C VAL A 1040 9.79 -14.43 34.30
N LYS A 1041 8.82 -14.19 35.18
CA LYS A 1041 8.00 -12.97 35.09
C LYS A 1041 8.86 -11.76 35.41
N LEU A 1042 8.69 -10.69 34.65
CA LEU A 1042 9.24 -9.39 34.93
C LEU A 1042 8.37 -8.76 36.01
N ASP A 1043 8.97 -8.39 37.14
CA ASP A 1043 8.31 -7.54 38.13
C ASP A 1043 7.77 -6.29 37.43
N ALA A 1044 6.55 -5.87 37.81
CA ALA A 1044 6.06 -4.57 37.39
C ALA A 1044 7.10 -3.50 37.80
N PRO A 1045 7.42 -2.51 36.95
CA PRO A 1045 8.32 -1.45 37.37
C PRO A 1045 7.76 -0.80 38.64
N VAL A 1046 8.55 -0.82 39.69
CA VAL A 1046 8.30 -0.01 40.89
C VAL A 1046 8.47 1.45 40.47
N GLY A 1047 7.36 2.19 40.39
CA GLY A 1047 7.33 3.66 40.31
C GLY A 1047 7.60 4.24 38.94
#